data_AF-W0TDA6-F1
#
_entry.id   AF-W0TDA6-F1
#
_cell.length_a   1.000
_cell.length_b   1.000
_cell.length_c   1.000
_cell.angle_alpha   90.00
_cell.angle_beta   90.00
_cell.angle_gamma   90.00
#
_symmetry.space_group_name_H-M   'P 1'
#
loop_
_entity.id
_entity.type
_entity.pdbx_description
1 polymer ?
#
loop_
_entity_poly.entity_id
_entity_poly.type
_entity_poly.pdbx_seq_one_letter_code
_entity_poly.pdbx_strand_id
1 'polypeptide(L)'
;MGTKGKEMSIWDQMVLATKKSKLKSQLKPIPRSTGESSEKQEKESYWQYDLEKDGFKPKTDASNVSLKKRCFSWALFAFRVVFVILALVRLLNYHLSDNKSISISDNDNIQDSFEITIAELPTENLVHTDQLLTYSFGNSWGHPARVPYTPYTGSPYNKVMLELFTNVSGRQYDRLGHIFIDNITVWRTSTVEPYDNKTIISRSSKDITDYISLFQKGDPLELTFQLDNIVTKLQDGIFNVDLRIHYFDSPTPHHGRDETAKDFFYHYATTPPNRVIPLVVDPKKKTPLLYYPIASQSNPRWTRPLEDFGANLDGTLEHARLEVFLSGNAAEEFWYGNVLDEYVSKFKNSFHEISGHGPVRVLKVYLYDGKNEYLVATMVPTPVIFTGGFSPALWRPCVGIDAFDLEHLSIDLTPFLSLLKDEKPWELQFEIVSSLNDKYKDTIGENWILSGNIKQWTNQESKMDYGEMIQNTFNSTFDVNVIDIDDPNELHQTVNATARNEVASVVYLDDKPYVISRIYHNEFISSLKFVEDGDDEHHVVDLEKYNIISIYEEEAFRKSNPIVSLIDKSSWHFVGNIKTLDIDVPKSEMTYSAAISRSVDRFKYIKDYTSGQEFEVKNSQDLVDYANTHDSIPHIIVNALKGSQTGSSKYTLAPSGNYGSGDSVHHVRVFKDYPFKEHYNRDVVVSKNSVVFDVIKRDL
;
A
#
# COMPACT_ATOMS: atom_id res chain seq x y z
N MET A 1 8.55 -8.00 -12.07
CA MET A 1 8.19 -8.20 -10.65
C MET A 1 6.71 -7.83 -10.58
N GLY A 2 5.86 -8.84 -10.44
CA GLY A 2 4.43 -8.84 -10.79
C GLY A 2 4.16 -10.02 -11.73
N THR A 3 3.30 -10.98 -11.31
CA THR A 3 3.08 -12.37 -11.81
C THR A 3 4.10 -13.44 -11.35
N LYS A 4 4.01 -13.79 -10.05
CA LYS A 4 4.53 -14.99 -9.38
C LYS A 4 4.96 -16.14 -10.31
N GLY A 5 6.22 -16.58 -10.23
CA GLY A 5 6.69 -17.93 -10.61
C GLY A 5 6.65 -18.28 -12.10
N LYS A 6 5.50 -18.13 -12.79
CA LYS A 6 5.28 -18.54 -14.18
C LYS A 6 6.15 -17.77 -15.18
N GLU A 7 6.32 -16.45 -15.04
CA GLU A 7 7.20 -15.70 -15.96
C GLU A 7 8.66 -16.18 -15.89
N MET A 8 9.13 -16.50 -14.69
CA MET A 8 10.50 -16.94 -14.43
C MET A 8 10.70 -18.42 -14.78
N SER A 9 9.71 -19.26 -14.48
CA SER A 9 9.74 -20.68 -14.83
C SER A 9 9.60 -20.91 -16.34
N ILE A 10 8.82 -20.08 -17.05
CA ILE A 10 8.79 -20.06 -18.53
C ILE A 10 10.14 -19.60 -19.09
N TRP A 11 10.77 -18.58 -18.50
CA TRP A 11 12.12 -18.16 -18.90
C TRP A 11 13.13 -19.31 -18.72
N ASP A 12 13.04 -20.05 -17.61
CA ASP A 12 13.85 -21.24 -17.37
C ASP A 12 13.53 -22.38 -18.35
N GLN A 13 12.26 -22.62 -18.69
CA GLN A 13 11.84 -23.55 -19.74
C GLN A 13 12.45 -23.15 -21.11
N MET A 14 12.45 -21.85 -21.44
CA MET A 14 13.03 -21.32 -22.68
C MET A 14 14.56 -21.47 -22.72
N VAL A 15 15.26 -21.22 -21.61
CA VAL A 15 16.72 -21.42 -21.50
C VAL A 15 17.10 -22.89 -21.59
N LEU A 16 16.36 -23.77 -20.92
CA LEU A 16 16.62 -25.21 -20.91
C LEU A 16 16.31 -25.87 -22.26
N ALA A 17 15.25 -25.45 -22.95
CA ALA A 17 14.93 -25.90 -24.30
C ALA A 17 16.00 -25.45 -25.32
N THR A 18 16.49 -24.22 -25.19
CA THR A 18 17.58 -23.68 -26.03
C THR A 18 18.92 -24.37 -25.76
N LYS A 19 19.22 -24.72 -24.50
CA LYS A 19 20.40 -25.55 -24.15
C LYS A 19 20.29 -26.97 -24.71
N LYS A 20 19.12 -27.63 -24.60
CA LYS A 20 18.89 -28.98 -25.17
C LYS A 20 18.96 -28.99 -26.71
N SER A 21 18.49 -27.94 -27.40
CA SER A 21 18.59 -27.84 -28.86
C SER A 21 20.04 -27.59 -29.33
N LYS A 22 20.80 -26.74 -28.61
CA LYS A 22 22.23 -26.54 -28.87
C LYS A 22 23.07 -27.79 -28.63
N LEU A 23 22.83 -28.53 -27.54
CA LEU A 23 23.53 -29.79 -27.25
C LEU A 23 23.22 -30.90 -28.27
N LYS A 24 21.98 -30.99 -28.79
CA LYS A 24 21.64 -31.93 -29.87
C LYS A 24 22.27 -31.56 -31.21
N SER A 25 22.53 -30.27 -31.47
CA SER A 25 23.15 -29.79 -32.70
C SER A 25 24.68 -29.94 -32.76
N GLN A 26 25.35 -30.25 -31.63
CA GLN A 26 26.81 -30.34 -31.53
C GLN A 26 27.36 -31.76 -31.38
N LEU A 27 26.52 -32.79 -31.34
CA LEU A 27 26.97 -34.18 -31.19
C LEU A 27 27.22 -34.84 -32.57
N LYS A 28 28.48 -34.89 -33.00
CA LYS A 28 28.97 -35.93 -33.94
C LYS A 28 29.32 -37.20 -33.16
N PRO A 29 28.99 -38.41 -33.63
CA PRO A 29 29.32 -39.64 -32.92
C PRO A 29 30.79 -40.01 -33.14
N ILE A 30 31.55 -40.21 -32.07
CA ILE A 30 32.90 -40.81 -32.07
C ILE A 30 32.98 -41.86 -30.93
N PRO A 31 33.70 -42.99 -31.12
CA PRO A 31 33.41 -44.27 -30.44
C PRO A 31 33.91 -44.38 -29.00
N ARG A 32 33.30 -45.34 -28.29
CA ARG A 32 33.65 -45.77 -26.92
C ARG A 32 35.13 -46.14 -26.76
N SER A 33 35.75 -45.60 -25.71
CA SER A 33 36.89 -46.21 -25.02
C SER A 33 36.73 -46.09 -23.51
N THR A 34 37.04 -47.20 -22.84
CA THR A 34 37.06 -47.45 -21.39
C THR A 34 38.13 -46.64 -20.65
N GLY A 35 37.83 -46.20 -19.43
CA GLY A 35 38.83 -45.72 -18.48
C GLY A 35 38.24 -44.92 -17.31
N GLU A 36 38.46 -45.40 -16.08
CA GLU A 36 38.19 -44.72 -14.81
C GLU A 36 39.17 -43.56 -14.56
N SER A 37 38.71 -42.46 -13.95
CA SER A 37 39.24 -41.86 -12.70
C SER A 37 38.94 -40.34 -12.54
N SER A 38 38.53 -40.00 -11.31
CA SER A 38 38.76 -38.80 -10.49
C SER A 38 38.52 -37.34 -10.96
N GLU A 39 37.84 -36.64 -10.05
CA GLU A 39 37.96 -35.23 -9.61
C GLU A 39 37.26 -34.05 -10.34
N LYS A 40 36.42 -33.37 -9.53
CA LYS A 40 36.17 -31.91 -9.39
C LYS A 40 35.48 -31.11 -10.50
N GLN A 41 34.83 -30.03 -10.01
CA GLN A 41 34.11 -28.91 -10.67
C GLN A 41 32.60 -29.16 -10.86
N GLU A 42 31.70 -28.19 -10.67
CA GLU A 42 31.78 -26.77 -10.32
C GLU A 42 30.39 -26.35 -9.81
N LYS A 43 30.32 -25.64 -8.68
CA LYS A 43 29.11 -24.92 -8.28
C LYS A 43 29.15 -23.56 -8.97
N GLU A 44 28.50 -23.42 -10.12
CA GLU A 44 28.16 -22.10 -10.66
C GLU A 44 26.78 -21.69 -10.13
N SER A 45 26.79 -20.76 -9.17
CA SER A 45 25.63 -20.00 -8.72
C SER A 45 25.38 -18.82 -9.67
N TYR A 46 24.29 -18.84 -10.42
CA TYR A 46 23.81 -17.68 -11.17
C TYR A 46 22.77 -16.92 -10.33
N TRP A 47 23.26 -16.06 -9.45
CA TRP A 47 22.51 -14.95 -8.85
C TRP A 47 23.49 -13.79 -8.68
N GLN A 48 23.67 -13.00 -9.73
CA GLN A 48 24.32 -11.69 -9.65
C GLN A 48 23.50 -10.70 -10.46
N TYR A 49 22.52 -10.09 -9.80
CA TYR A 49 22.17 -8.70 -10.04
C TYR A 49 22.09 -8.03 -8.68
N ASP A 50 23.27 -7.72 -8.14
CA ASP A 50 23.44 -6.57 -7.25
C ASP A 50 24.94 -6.22 -7.16
N LEU A 51 25.19 -4.92 -6.96
CA LEU A 51 26.48 -4.22 -6.77
C LEU A 51 27.16 -3.66 -8.03
N GLU A 52 26.76 -2.45 -8.43
CA GLU A 52 27.76 -1.42 -8.81
C GLU A 52 27.45 -0.09 -8.11
N LYS A 53 27.96 0.02 -6.89
CA LYS A 53 28.48 1.28 -6.37
C LYS A 53 29.96 1.06 -6.07
N ASP A 54 30.82 1.67 -6.87
CA ASP A 54 32.07 2.21 -6.34
C ASP A 54 32.63 3.34 -7.22
N GLY A 55 32.72 4.53 -6.63
CA GLY A 55 33.83 5.46 -6.83
C GLY A 55 34.04 6.11 -8.18
N PHE A 56 33.26 7.14 -8.51
CA PHE A 56 33.73 8.18 -9.43
C PHE A 56 34.85 8.99 -8.75
N LYS A 57 36.12 8.71 -9.08
CA LYS A 57 37.25 9.61 -8.81
C LYS A 57 37.56 10.40 -10.09
N PRO A 58 37.55 11.74 -10.08
CA PRO A 58 37.92 12.50 -11.25
C PRO A 58 39.44 12.43 -11.43
N LYS A 59 39.91 11.93 -12.58
CA LYS A 59 41.27 12.22 -13.04
C LYS A 59 41.23 13.48 -13.89
N THR A 60 41.83 14.52 -13.34
CA THR A 60 42.41 15.65 -14.07
C THR A 60 43.44 15.11 -15.07
N ASP A 61 43.32 15.50 -16.34
CA ASP A 61 44.51 15.90 -17.10
C ASP A 61 44.12 16.85 -18.23
N ALA A 62 44.75 18.02 -18.17
CA ALA A 62 44.75 19.02 -19.22
C ALA A 62 45.71 18.59 -20.33
N SER A 63 45.34 18.91 -21.57
CA SER A 63 46.18 19.41 -22.67
C SER A 63 45.84 18.78 -24.02
N ASN A 64 45.27 19.60 -24.90
CA ASN A 64 45.88 20.02 -26.17
C ASN A 64 44.81 20.31 -27.22
N VAL A 65 44.60 21.62 -27.38
CA VAL A 65 44.05 22.26 -28.55
C VAL A 65 44.84 21.81 -29.79
N SER A 66 44.13 21.44 -30.87
CA SER A 66 44.61 21.79 -32.20
C SER A 66 43.47 22.31 -33.07
N LEU A 67 43.69 23.52 -33.58
CA LEU A 67 42.89 24.17 -34.61
C LEU A 67 42.98 23.37 -35.90
N LYS A 68 41.82 22.97 -36.45
CA LYS A 68 41.51 23.04 -37.90
C LYS A 68 40.10 22.49 -38.16
N LYS A 69 39.14 23.42 -38.34
CA LYS A 69 38.16 23.48 -39.45
C LYS A 69 37.02 24.45 -39.10
N ARG A 70 37.38 25.74 -39.09
CA ARG A 70 36.47 26.83 -39.44
C ARG A 70 36.18 26.71 -40.94
N CYS A 71 35.02 26.17 -41.30
CA CYS A 71 34.32 26.35 -42.58
C CYS A 71 33.02 25.51 -42.58
N PHE A 72 32.14 25.70 -41.59
CA PHE A 72 30.77 25.13 -41.61
C PHE A 72 29.76 25.98 -40.82
N SER A 73 30.04 27.27 -40.64
CA SER A 73 29.33 28.17 -39.70
C SER A 73 28.40 29.19 -40.37
N TRP A 74 28.24 29.20 -41.69
CA TRP A 74 27.36 30.16 -42.38
C TRP A 74 26.11 29.53 -43.00
N ALA A 75 26.11 28.21 -43.25
CA ALA A 75 24.94 27.49 -43.75
C ALA A 75 23.89 27.17 -42.65
N LEU A 76 24.31 26.94 -41.40
CA LEU A 76 23.41 26.69 -40.27
C LEU A 76 22.66 27.94 -39.78
N PHE A 77 23.20 29.14 -40.03
CA PHE A 77 22.55 30.40 -39.64
C PHE A 77 21.41 30.77 -40.60
N ALA A 78 21.61 30.58 -41.91
CA ALA A 78 20.56 30.79 -42.91
C ALA A 78 19.38 29.80 -42.76
N PHE A 79 19.66 28.54 -42.39
CA PHE A 79 18.61 27.54 -42.17
C PHE A 79 17.75 27.79 -40.92
N ARG A 80 18.32 28.41 -39.87
CA ARG A 80 17.59 28.78 -38.65
C ARG A 80 16.68 30.00 -38.85
N VAL A 81 17.04 30.94 -39.72
CA VAL A 81 16.21 32.13 -40.03
C VAL A 81 14.96 31.75 -40.84
N VAL A 82 15.07 30.79 -41.77
CA VAL A 82 13.92 30.30 -42.55
C VAL A 82 12.91 29.53 -41.68
N PHE A 83 13.38 28.76 -40.70
CA PHE A 83 12.50 28.03 -39.76
C PHE A 83 11.72 28.97 -38.82
N VAL A 84 12.33 30.07 -38.37
CA VAL A 84 11.67 31.07 -37.53
C VAL A 84 10.61 31.85 -38.33
N ILE A 85 10.87 32.16 -39.60
CA ILE A 85 9.89 32.83 -40.48
C ILE A 85 8.72 31.89 -40.81
N LEU A 86 8.96 30.60 -41.05
CA LEU A 86 7.89 29.61 -41.28
C LEU A 86 7.05 29.32 -40.03
N ALA A 87 7.67 29.35 -38.84
CA ALA A 87 6.96 29.22 -37.57
C ALA A 87 6.07 30.45 -37.28
N LEU A 88 6.54 31.66 -37.60
CA LEU A 88 5.77 32.89 -37.47
C LEU A 88 4.61 32.99 -38.46
N VAL A 89 4.76 32.47 -39.68
CA VAL A 89 3.65 32.38 -40.67
C VAL A 89 2.61 31.34 -40.26
N ARG A 90 3.00 30.25 -39.59
CA ARG A 90 2.06 29.28 -38.98
C ARG A 90 1.32 29.86 -37.78
N LEU A 91 1.98 30.66 -36.94
CA LEU A 91 1.35 31.36 -35.82
C LEU A 91 0.40 32.48 -36.27
N LEU A 92 0.70 33.19 -37.36
CA LEU A 92 -0.23 34.18 -37.92
C LEU A 92 -1.46 33.55 -38.59
N ASN A 93 -1.32 32.37 -39.21
CA ASN A 93 -2.46 31.66 -39.81
C ASN A 93 -3.34 30.92 -38.78
N TYR A 94 -2.87 30.77 -37.53
CA TYR A 94 -3.68 30.18 -36.45
C TYR A 94 -4.59 31.20 -35.74
N HIS A 95 -4.37 32.50 -35.97
CA HIS A 95 -5.13 33.58 -35.31
C HIS A 95 -6.22 34.22 -36.19
N LEU A 96 -6.54 33.61 -37.33
CA LEU A 96 -7.65 34.02 -38.21
C LEU A 96 -8.42 32.78 -38.72
N SER A 97 -9.13 32.12 -37.81
CA SER A 97 -10.25 31.22 -38.16
C SER A 97 -11.02 30.85 -36.88
N ASP A 98 -11.87 31.78 -36.43
CA ASP A 98 -12.82 31.52 -35.36
C ASP A 98 -14.06 30.77 -35.87
N ASN A 99 -14.57 29.88 -35.02
CA ASN A 99 -15.94 29.36 -34.96
C ASN A 99 -16.46 28.51 -36.14
N LYS A 100 -16.23 27.21 -36.03
CA LYS A 100 -17.25 26.19 -36.32
C LYS A 100 -17.00 24.96 -35.45
N SER A 101 -18.02 24.55 -34.72
CA SER A 101 -18.12 23.27 -34.03
C SER A 101 -17.87 22.13 -35.01
N ILE A 102 -16.69 21.52 -34.94
CA ILE A 102 -16.36 20.28 -35.64
C ILE A 102 -16.17 19.24 -34.55
N SER A 103 -17.13 18.32 -34.44
CA SER A 103 -16.96 17.05 -33.75
C SER A 103 -15.92 16.24 -34.51
N ILE A 104 -14.66 16.29 -34.06
CA ILE A 104 -13.59 15.40 -34.50
C ILE A 104 -13.47 14.30 -33.44
N SER A 105 -13.83 13.10 -33.83
CA SER A 105 -13.62 11.86 -33.10
C SER A 105 -12.12 11.50 -33.11
N ASP A 106 -11.39 11.91 -32.07
CA ASP A 106 -10.01 11.47 -31.78
C ASP A 106 -9.90 10.75 -30.41
N ASN A 107 -11.04 10.30 -29.86
CA ASN A 107 -11.15 9.82 -28.47
C ASN A 107 -10.79 8.34 -28.25
N ASP A 108 -10.35 7.59 -29.28
CA ASP A 108 -10.12 6.13 -29.14
C ASP A 108 -8.76 5.76 -28.51
N ASN A 109 -7.83 6.72 -28.37
CA ASN A 109 -6.47 6.44 -27.89
C ASN A 109 -6.21 6.84 -26.43
N ILE A 110 -7.23 7.34 -25.73
CA ILE A 110 -7.17 7.70 -24.30
C ILE A 110 -8.16 6.81 -23.55
N GLN A 111 -7.76 6.29 -22.39
CA GLN A 111 -8.59 5.46 -21.55
C GLN A 111 -8.46 5.89 -20.08
N ASP A 112 -9.59 6.17 -19.45
CA ASP A 112 -9.63 6.43 -18.02
C ASP A 112 -9.51 5.14 -17.22
N SER A 113 -8.83 5.22 -16.08
CA SER A 113 -8.73 4.18 -15.06
C SER A 113 -8.91 4.78 -13.66
N PHE A 114 -9.62 4.06 -12.81
CA PHE A 114 -10.07 4.57 -11.51
C PHE A 114 -10.20 3.43 -10.50
N GLU A 115 -10.20 3.78 -9.22
CA GLU A 115 -10.56 2.89 -8.12
C GLU A 115 -11.97 3.24 -7.62
N ILE A 116 -12.80 2.22 -7.37
CA ILE A 116 -14.22 2.43 -7.02
C ILE A 116 -14.42 3.10 -5.64
N THR A 117 -13.48 2.91 -4.73
CA THR A 117 -13.45 3.45 -3.35
C THR A 117 -12.92 4.89 -3.27
N ILE A 118 -12.41 5.46 -4.35
CA ILE A 118 -11.95 6.84 -4.36
C ILE A 118 -13.15 7.74 -4.68
N ALA A 119 -13.56 8.52 -3.68
CA ALA A 119 -14.60 9.52 -3.84
C ALA A 119 -14.12 10.70 -4.70
N GLU A 120 -15.04 11.35 -5.41
CA GLU A 120 -14.71 12.61 -6.09
C GLU A 120 -14.59 13.74 -5.07
N LEU A 121 -13.76 14.74 -5.40
CA LEU A 121 -13.57 15.92 -4.55
C LEU A 121 -14.92 16.60 -4.22
N PRO A 122 -15.08 17.14 -2.98
CA PRO A 122 -16.24 17.94 -2.63
C PRO A 122 -16.42 19.13 -3.57
N THR A 123 -17.66 19.39 -3.98
CA THR A 123 -18.01 20.52 -4.87
C THR A 123 -18.33 21.81 -4.10
N GLU A 124 -18.54 21.71 -2.79
CA GLU A 124 -18.89 22.81 -1.91
C GLU A 124 -17.78 23.12 -0.91
N ASN A 125 -17.81 24.32 -0.34
CA ASN A 125 -16.91 24.77 0.72
C ASN A 125 -15.41 24.75 0.36
N LEU A 126 -15.07 24.73 -0.93
CA LEU A 126 -13.70 24.89 -1.40
C LEU A 126 -13.22 26.32 -1.09
N VAL A 127 -12.16 26.42 -0.31
CA VAL A 127 -11.53 27.68 0.09
C VAL A 127 -10.42 28.07 -0.88
N HIS A 128 -9.53 27.12 -1.20
CA HIS A 128 -8.36 27.39 -2.03
C HIS A 128 -7.83 26.10 -2.69
N THR A 129 -7.06 26.25 -3.77
CA THR A 129 -6.36 25.15 -4.44
C THR A 129 -5.00 25.61 -4.92
N ASP A 130 -3.97 24.80 -4.65
CA ASP A 130 -2.63 25.00 -5.17
C ASP A 130 -2.19 23.82 -6.04
N GLN A 131 -1.49 24.13 -7.14
CA GLN A 131 -0.71 23.15 -7.88
C GLN A 131 0.61 22.92 -7.15
N LEU A 132 0.80 21.73 -6.58
CA LEU A 132 2.03 21.41 -5.85
C LEU A 132 3.14 20.95 -6.78
N LEU A 133 2.83 20.05 -7.73
CA LEU A 133 3.85 19.43 -8.59
C LEU A 133 3.29 19.14 -9.97
N THR A 134 4.09 19.40 -11.00
CA THR A 134 3.94 18.84 -12.35
C THR A 134 5.27 18.21 -12.73
N TYR A 135 5.31 16.90 -12.97
CA TYR A 135 6.57 16.18 -13.16
C TYR A 135 6.43 14.93 -14.03
N SER A 136 7.52 14.52 -14.69
CA SER A 136 7.59 13.32 -15.52
C SER A 136 8.59 12.31 -14.93
N PHE A 137 8.08 11.18 -14.45
CA PHE A 137 8.86 10.09 -13.87
C PHE A 137 9.23 9.05 -14.96
N GLY A 138 10.40 9.24 -15.56
CA GLY A 138 11.00 8.30 -16.52
C GLY A 138 12.07 7.40 -15.89
N ASN A 139 13.30 7.90 -15.75
CA ASN A 139 14.39 7.24 -15.04
C ASN A 139 14.57 7.86 -13.65
N SER A 140 13.57 7.64 -12.79
CA SER A 140 13.45 8.30 -11.48
C SER A 140 13.79 7.40 -10.29
N TRP A 141 14.24 6.17 -10.53
CA TRP A 141 14.64 5.25 -9.47
C TRP A 141 15.63 5.88 -8.48
N GLY A 142 15.23 6.02 -7.22
CA GLY A 142 16.04 6.62 -6.16
C GLY A 142 16.25 8.14 -6.31
N HIS A 143 15.49 8.79 -7.19
CA HIS A 143 15.52 10.21 -7.52
C HIS A 143 14.10 10.83 -7.40
N PRO A 144 13.64 11.11 -6.17
CA PRO A 144 12.31 11.68 -5.96
C PRO A 144 12.23 13.13 -6.45
N ALA A 145 11.03 13.56 -6.85
CA ALA A 145 10.74 14.96 -7.11
C ALA A 145 10.56 15.72 -5.79
N ARG A 146 11.13 16.93 -5.69
CA ARG A 146 11.04 17.78 -4.49
C ARG A 146 10.71 19.21 -4.86
N VAL A 147 9.78 19.80 -4.14
CA VAL A 147 9.37 21.19 -4.35
C VAL A 147 9.05 21.85 -3.00
N PRO A 148 9.53 23.08 -2.76
CA PRO A 148 9.07 23.86 -1.62
C PRO A 148 7.64 24.34 -1.87
N TYR A 149 6.86 24.41 -0.81
CA TYR A 149 5.47 24.85 -0.83
C TYR A 149 5.16 25.67 0.43
N THR A 150 4.32 26.68 0.33
CA THR A 150 3.84 27.44 1.49
C THR A 150 2.32 27.24 1.60
N PRO A 151 1.83 26.68 2.72
CA PRO A 151 0.40 26.48 2.93
C PRO A 151 -0.42 27.75 2.76
N TYR A 152 -1.63 27.60 2.22
CA TYR A 152 -2.59 28.69 2.15
C TYR A 152 -2.95 29.19 3.55
N THR A 153 -2.93 30.52 3.74
CA THR A 153 -3.23 31.19 5.03
C THR A 153 -4.26 32.32 4.90
N GLY A 154 -4.85 32.51 3.72
CA GLY A 154 -5.74 33.65 3.44
C GLY A 154 -7.11 33.57 4.14
N SER A 155 -7.57 32.36 4.47
CA SER A 155 -8.84 32.09 5.17
C SER A 155 -8.73 30.82 6.01
N PRO A 156 -9.56 30.64 7.05
CA PRO A 156 -9.67 29.38 7.78
C PRO A 156 -10.09 28.21 6.88
N TYR A 157 -9.63 27.01 7.24
CA TYR A 157 -10.04 25.74 6.65
C TYR A 157 -9.89 24.65 7.72
N ASN A 158 -10.67 23.58 7.59
CA ASN A 158 -10.67 22.45 8.52
C ASN A 158 -10.53 21.09 7.83
N LYS A 159 -10.50 21.04 6.49
CA LYS A 159 -10.30 19.83 5.70
C LYS A 159 -9.27 20.08 4.60
N VAL A 160 -8.39 19.11 4.38
CA VAL A 160 -7.33 19.16 3.36
C VAL A 160 -7.35 17.87 2.55
N MET A 161 -7.35 18.00 1.22
CA MET A 161 -7.30 16.85 0.31
C MET A 161 -6.18 17.01 -0.72
N LEU A 162 -5.55 15.90 -1.10
CA LEU A 162 -4.67 15.82 -2.26
C LEU A 162 -5.42 15.25 -3.45
N GLU A 163 -5.17 15.79 -4.65
CA GLU A 163 -5.61 15.23 -5.93
C GLU A 163 -4.38 14.86 -6.75
N LEU A 164 -4.26 13.59 -7.14
CA LEU A 164 -3.22 13.07 -8.00
C LEU A 164 -3.82 12.70 -9.35
N PHE A 165 -3.34 13.37 -10.39
CA PHE A 165 -3.57 13.01 -11.77
C PHE A 165 -2.32 12.33 -12.32
N THR A 166 -2.47 11.19 -12.97
CA THR A 166 -1.38 10.51 -13.66
C THR A 166 -1.79 10.17 -15.09
N ASN A 167 -0.83 10.28 -16.02
CA ASN A 167 -0.97 9.73 -17.36
C ASN A 167 0.28 8.95 -17.74
N VAL A 168 0.08 7.90 -18.54
CA VAL A 168 1.16 7.06 -19.05
C VAL A 168 0.78 6.51 -20.43
N SER A 169 1.73 6.54 -21.35
CA SER A 169 1.62 5.94 -22.68
C SER A 169 2.79 4.98 -22.88
N GLY A 170 2.61 3.95 -23.71
CA GLY A 170 3.65 2.94 -23.96
C GLY A 170 3.55 1.74 -23.01
N ARG A 171 4.62 0.96 -22.89
CA ARG A 171 4.67 -0.25 -22.06
C ARG A 171 5.39 0.04 -20.75
N GLN A 172 4.76 -0.31 -19.64
CA GLN A 172 5.35 -0.19 -18.31
C GLN A 172 4.61 -1.11 -17.33
N TYR A 173 5.23 -1.44 -16.19
CA TYR A 173 4.54 -2.03 -15.04
C TYR A 173 3.98 -0.94 -14.14
N ASP A 174 3.05 -1.27 -13.26
CA ASP A 174 2.64 -0.36 -12.21
C ASP A 174 3.79 -0.06 -11.24
N ARG A 175 3.74 1.14 -10.66
CA ARG A 175 4.78 1.70 -9.78
C ARG A 175 4.15 2.20 -8.49
N LEU A 176 4.81 1.89 -7.38
CA LEU A 176 4.46 2.50 -6.10
C LEU A 176 4.86 3.98 -6.08
N GLY A 177 3.93 4.80 -5.59
CA GLY A 177 4.10 6.21 -5.31
C GLY A 177 4.10 6.47 -3.80
N HIS A 178 5.02 7.32 -3.35
CA HIS A 178 5.16 7.74 -1.96
C HIS A 178 5.21 9.26 -1.88
N ILE A 179 4.23 9.86 -1.20
CA ILE A 179 4.12 11.30 -1.04
C ILE A 179 4.41 11.67 0.41
N PHE A 180 5.36 12.60 0.58
CA PHE A 180 5.78 13.11 1.88
C PHE A 180 5.67 14.63 1.93
N ILE A 181 5.31 15.16 3.09
CA ILE A 181 5.34 16.60 3.40
C ILE A 181 6.22 16.76 4.63
N ASP A 182 7.36 17.44 4.51
CA ASP A 182 8.37 17.54 5.58
C ASP A 182 8.79 16.19 6.18
N ASN A 183 8.99 15.19 5.31
CA ASN A 183 9.26 13.79 5.66
C ASN A 183 8.13 13.06 6.41
N ILE A 184 6.96 13.67 6.60
CA ILE A 184 5.75 12.98 7.07
C ILE A 184 5.16 12.21 5.90
N THR A 185 4.94 10.90 6.05
CA THR A 185 4.28 10.10 5.00
C THR A 185 2.79 10.45 4.99
N VAL A 186 2.28 11.07 3.94
CA VAL A 186 0.85 11.47 3.89
C VAL A 186 0.03 10.57 2.97
N TRP A 187 0.66 9.93 1.96
CA TRP A 187 -0.04 9.06 1.02
C TRP A 187 0.91 8.05 0.39
N ARG A 188 0.47 6.78 0.35
CA ARG A 188 1.06 5.71 -0.46
C ARG A 188 0.03 5.24 -1.50
N THR A 189 0.44 5.13 -2.75
CA THR A 189 -0.42 4.85 -3.90
C THR A 189 0.29 3.90 -4.88
N SER A 190 -0.43 3.30 -5.83
CA SER A 190 0.14 2.63 -7.00
C SER A 190 -0.39 3.27 -8.28
N THR A 191 0.42 3.27 -9.33
CA THR A 191 -0.02 3.69 -10.67
C THR A 191 -0.78 2.58 -11.38
N VAL A 192 -1.36 2.91 -12.53
CA VAL A 192 -1.92 1.90 -13.45
C VAL A 192 -0.81 1.27 -14.27
N GLU A 193 -0.90 -0.04 -14.51
CA GLU A 193 -0.15 -0.73 -15.57
C GLU A 193 -0.75 -0.36 -16.94
N PRO A 194 -0.06 0.40 -17.81
CA PRO A 194 -0.58 0.76 -19.12
C PRO A 194 -0.81 -0.45 -20.03
N TYR A 195 -1.79 -0.34 -20.94
CA TYR A 195 -2.22 -1.43 -21.80
C TYR A 195 -2.73 -0.97 -23.17
N ASP A 196 -2.87 -1.92 -24.10
CA ASP A 196 -3.43 -1.74 -25.45
C ASP A 196 -2.79 -0.62 -26.29
N ASN A 197 -1.55 -0.24 -25.99
CA ASN A 197 -0.86 0.93 -26.58
C ASN A 197 -1.65 2.25 -26.45
N LYS A 198 -2.62 2.31 -25.53
CA LYS A 198 -3.40 3.50 -25.24
C LYS A 198 -2.62 4.40 -24.27
N THR A 199 -3.03 5.67 -24.22
CA THR A 199 -2.68 6.54 -23.11
C THR A 199 -3.68 6.30 -21.99
N ILE A 200 -3.19 5.82 -20.85
CA ILE A 200 -4.02 5.61 -19.67
C ILE A 200 -3.95 6.86 -18.80
N ILE A 201 -5.10 7.34 -18.38
CA ILE A 201 -5.26 8.46 -17.45
C ILE A 201 -5.90 7.93 -16.18
N SER A 202 -5.38 8.34 -15.02
CA SER A 202 -6.07 8.11 -13.74
C SER A 202 -6.10 9.37 -12.90
N ARG A 203 -7.17 9.51 -12.13
CA ARG A 203 -7.37 10.55 -11.14
C ARG A 203 -7.70 9.88 -9.82
N SER A 204 -6.96 10.22 -8.78
CA SER A 204 -7.23 9.79 -7.42
C SER A 204 -7.18 10.96 -6.46
N SER A 205 -7.86 10.85 -5.33
CA SER A 205 -7.78 11.86 -4.28
C SER A 205 -7.72 11.20 -2.91
N LYS A 206 -7.05 11.88 -1.97
CA LYS A 206 -6.88 11.43 -0.60
C LYS A 206 -7.25 12.54 0.38
N ASP A 207 -8.11 12.22 1.34
CA ASP A 207 -8.31 13.04 2.53
C ASP A 207 -7.06 12.93 3.43
N ILE A 208 -6.36 14.06 3.60
CA ILE A 208 -5.16 14.18 4.43
C ILE A 208 -5.40 15.13 5.62
N THR A 209 -6.67 15.28 6.05
CA THR A 209 -7.04 16.17 7.16
C THR A 209 -6.39 15.76 8.50
N ASP A 210 -6.06 14.48 8.67
CA ASP A 210 -5.26 13.98 9.79
C ASP A 210 -3.88 14.67 9.92
N TYR A 211 -3.42 15.40 8.91
CA TYR A 211 -2.15 16.12 8.92
C TYR A 211 -2.33 17.63 8.91
N ILE A 212 -3.53 18.13 9.20
CA ILE A 212 -3.88 19.56 9.07
C ILE A 212 -2.96 20.49 9.88
N SER A 213 -2.44 20.01 11.01
CA SER A 213 -1.50 20.74 11.88
C SER A 213 -0.18 21.11 11.20
N LEU A 214 0.20 20.43 10.10
CA LEU A 214 1.35 20.82 9.28
C LEU A 214 1.09 22.12 8.51
N PHE A 215 -0.14 22.31 8.05
CA PHE A 215 -0.51 23.42 7.17
C PHE A 215 -0.91 24.68 7.94
N GLN A 216 -1.49 24.52 9.13
CA GLN A 216 -1.99 25.64 9.94
C GLN A 216 -0.88 26.50 10.57
N LYS A 217 0.37 26.03 10.57
CA LYS A 217 1.53 26.82 11.04
C LYS A 217 1.91 27.96 10.08
N GLY A 218 1.61 27.79 8.79
CA GLY A 218 1.99 28.74 7.73
C GLY A 218 3.48 28.75 7.37
N ASP A 219 4.29 27.88 7.99
CA ASP A 219 5.71 27.72 7.65
C ASP A 219 5.88 27.10 6.26
N PRO A 220 6.94 27.44 5.51
CA PRO A 220 7.29 26.73 4.28
C PRO A 220 7.55 25.23 4.56
N LEU A 221 6.94 24.37 3.75
CA LEU A 221 7.07 22.91 3.80
C LEU A 221 7.80 22.40 2.55
N GLU A 222 8.44 21.25 2.62
CA GLU A 222 8.98 20.52 1.48
C GLU A 222 8.05 19.35 1.10
N LEU A 223 7.47 19.41 -0.10
CA LEU A 223 6.81 18.25 -0.71
C LEU A 223 7.88 17.37 -1.37
N THR A 224 7.84 16.07 -1.08
CA THR A 224 8.63 15.04 -1.78
C THR A 224 7.70 13.97 -2.36
N PHE A 225 7.79 13.71 -3.66
CA PHE A 225 7.10 12.60 -4.31
C PHE A 225 8.12 11.64 -4.92
N GLN A 226 8.22 10.44 -4.35
CA GLN A 226 8.99 9.34 -4.90
C GLN A 226 8.07 8.41 -5.70
N LEU A 227 8.39 8.25 -6.98
CA LEU A 227 7.84 7.25 -7.87
C LEU A 227 9.02 6.67 -8.65
N ASP A 228 9.41 5.45 -8.30
CA ASP A 228 10.60 4.81 -8.86
C ASP A 228 10.26 4.16 -10.20
N ASN A 229 10.74 4.75 -11.29
CA ASN A 229 10.55 4.22 -12.64
C ASN A 229 11.89 4.04 -13.35
N ILE A 230 11.94 3.05 -14.24
CA ILE A 230 13.08 2.73 -15.09
C ILE A 230 12.55 2.58 -16.52
N VAL A 231 13.10 3.36 -17.44
CA VAL A 231 12.75 3.34 -18.85
C VAL A 231 13.81 2.59 -19.64
N THR A 232 13.37 1.61 -20.43
CA THR A 232 14.20 0.79 -21.30
C THR A 232 13.63 0.78 -22.72
N LYS A 233 14.27 0.02 -23.63
CA LYS A 233 13.72 -0.18 -24.99
C LYS A 233 12.41 -0.99 -25.01
N LEU A 234 12.16 -1.80 -23.98
CA LEU A 234 10.96 -2.64 -23.86
C LEU A 234 9.92 -2.06 -22.91
N GLN A 235 10.35 -1.15 -22.02
CA GLN A 235 9.50 -0.46 -21.06
C GLN A 235 9.71 1.03 -21.24
N ASP A 236 9.00 1.62 -22.20
CA ASP A 236 9.16 3.00 -22.62
C ASP A 236 8.18 3.96 -21.93
N GLY A 237 7.28 3.45 -21.08
CA GLY A 237 6.28 4.26 -20.41
C GLY A 237 6.87 5.19 -19.35
N ILE A 238 6.58 6.48 -19.53
CA ILE A 238 6.89 7.58 -18.62
C ILE A 238 5.59 8.01 -17.94
N PHE A 239 5.59 8.06 -16.61
CA PHE A 239 4.45 8.57 -15.86
C PHE A 239 4.54 10.09 -15.74
N ASN A 240 3.62 10.81 -16.35
CA ASN A 240 3.47 12.25 -16.12
C ASN A 240 2.42 12.45 -15.03
N VAL A 241 2.72 13.29 -14.07
CA VAL A 241 1.84 13.53 -12.93
C VAL A 241 1.58 15.01 -12.71
N ASP A 242 0.38 15.31 -12.24
CA ASP A 242 0.02 16.57 -11.62
C ASP A 242 -0.51 16.27 -10.20
N LEU A 243 0.06 16.92 -9.19
CA LEU A 243 -0.38 16.82 -7.81
C LEU A 243 -0.88 18.18 -7.33
N ARG A 244 -2.10 18.21 -6.79
CA ARG A 244 -2.74 19.40 -6.24
C ARG A 244 -3.14 19.18 -4.79
N ILE A 245 -3.26 20.30 -4.07
CA ILE A 245 -3.83 20.35 -2.73
C ILE A 245 -5.06 21.25 -2.73
N HIS A 246 -6.09 20.82 -2.02
CA HIS A 246 -7.36 21.50 -1.89
C HIS A 246 -7.67 21.74 -0.42
N TYR A 247 -8.05 22.98 -0.11
CA TYR A 247 -8.42 23.44 1.22
C TYR A 247 -9.92 23.65 1.28
N PHE A 248 -10.59 23.08 2.28
CA PHE A 248 -12.03 23.24 2.47
C PHE A 248 -12.36 23.69 3.89
N ASP A 249 -13.45 24.45 4.01
CA ASP A 249 -14.06 24.84 5.28
C ASP A 249 -15.41 24.13 5.42
N SER A 250 -15.36 22.83 5.71
CA SER A 250 -16.53 21.96 5.68
C SER A 250 -17.29 22.00 7.01
N PRO A 251 -18.63 21.99 7.02
CA PRO A 251 -19.40 21.86 8.25
C PRO A 251 -19.02 20.58 9.00
N THR A 252 -18.61 20.73 10.27
CA THR A 252 -18.39 19.60 11.17
C THR A 252 -19.59 19.43 12.10
N PRO A 253 -20.09 18.21 12.33
CA PRO A 253 -21.13 17.97 13.32
C PRO A 253 -20.74 18.57 14.69
N HIS A 254 -21.60 19.40 15.28
CA HIS A 254 -21.40 19.90 16.64
C HIS A 254 -21.77 18.81 17.65
N HIS A 255 -20.79 18.37 18.45
CA HIS A 255 -21.06 17.61 19.68
C HIS A 255 -20.87 18.54 20.90
N GLY A 256 -21.46 18.16 22.03
CA GLY A 256 -21.51 18.98 23.25
C GLY A 256 -20.14 19.39 23.79
N ARG A 257 -20.12 20.31 24.77
CA ARG A 257 -18.87 20.74 25.43
C ARG A 257 -18.26 19.60 26.23
N ASP A 258 -16.93 19.56 26.28
CA ASP A 258 -16.12 18.56 26.97
C ASP A 258 -16.24 18.65 28.49
N GLU A 259 -17.22 17.96 29.07
CA GLU A 259 -17.45 17.97 30.53
C GLU A 259 -17.40 16.56 31.14
N THR A 260 -17.25 15.50 30.34
CA THR A 260 -17.30 14.09 30.80
C THR A 260 -16.21 13.19 30.19
N ALA A 261 -15.96 12.03 30.81
CA ALA A 261 -15.07 10.99 30.26
C ALA A 261 -15.50 10.49 28.86
N LYS A 262 -16.76 10.72 28.46
CA LYS A 262 -17.25 10.44 27.11
C LYS A 262 -16.73 11.46 26.11
N ASP A 263 -16.68 12.73 26.52
CA ASP A 263 -16.24 13.83 25.66
C ASP A 263 -14.74 13.78 25.37
N PHE A 264 -13.94 13.38 26.39
CA PHE A 264 -12.55 13.00 26.19
C PHE A 264 -12.40 11.91 25.10
N PHE A 265 -13.23 10.87 25.14
CA PHE A 265 -13.15 9.80 24.15
C PHE A 265 -13.69 10.17 22.77
N TYR A 266 -14.62 11.12 22.70
CA TYR A 266 -14.98 11.74 21.45
C TYR A 266 -13.74 12.39 20.86
N HIS A 267 -13.08 13.30 21.58
CA HIS A 267 -11.85 13.96 21.14
C HIS A 267 -10.77 12.97 20.72
N TYR A 268 -10.57 11.93 21.52
CA TYR A 268 -9.65 10.83 21.28
C TYR A 268 -9.85 10.15 19.92
N ALA A 269 -11.10 9.90 19.54
CA ALA A 269 -11.41 9.10 18.36
C ALA A 269 -11.43 9.93 17.06
N THR A 270 -11.54 11.25 17.17
CA THR A 270 -12.11 12.07 16.10
C THR A 270 -11.27 13.26 15.66
N THR A 271 -10.48 13.83 16.56
CA THR A 271 -9.70 15.04 16.27
C THR A 271 -8.40 14.71 15.53
N PRO A 272 -7.88 15.60 14.68
CA PRO A 272 -6.56 15.43 14.09
C PRO A 272 -5.45 15.69 15.13
N PRO A 273 -4.27 15.06 14.99
CA PRO A 273 -3.13 15.25 15.90
C PRO A 273 -2.55 16.66 15.84
N ASN A 274 -2.16 17.18 17.00
CA ASN A 274 -1.47 18.48 17.12
C ASN A 274 -0.04 18.43 16.62
N ARG A 275 0.62 17.27 16.70
CA ARG A 275 1.99 17.05 16.24
C ARG A 275 2.12 15.71 15.52
N VAL A 276 2.83 15.73 14.40
CA VAL A 276 3.16 14.55 13.61
C VAL A 276 4.67 14.52 13.40
N ILE A 277 5.28 13.37 13.66
CA ILE A 277 6.73 13.14 13.62
C ILE A 277 6.98 11.97 12.66
N PRO A 278 8.03 11.98 11.82
CA PRO A 278 8.32 10.83 10.97
C PRO A 278 8.67 9.59 11.82
N LEU A 279 8.10 8.44 11.47
CA LEU A 279 8.47 7.16 12.07
C LEU A 279 9.85 6.73 11.60
N VAL A 280 10.08 6.73 10.29
CA VAL A 280 11.37 6.42 9.69
C VAL A 280 12.17 7.70 9.55
N VAL A 281 13.26 7.80 10.31
CA VAL A 281 14.24 8.87 10.13
C VAL A 281 15.21 8.43 9.06
N ASP A 282 15.29 9.17 7.94
CA ASP A 282 16.27 8.85 6.89
C ASP A 282 17.61 9.56 7.15
N PRO A 283 18.64 8.84 7.62
CA PRO A 283 19.96 9.44 7.87
C PRO A 283 20.64 9.94 6.59
N LYS A 284 20.22 9.46 5.41
CA LYS A 284 20.79 9.84 4.10
C LYS A 284 19.98 10.93 3.39
N LYS A 285 18.89 11.43 4.00
CA LYS A 285 18.02 12.49 3.48
C LYS A 285 17.46 12.26 2.07
N LYS A 286 17.33 11.02 1.61
CA LYS A 286 16.70 10.61 0.35
C LYS A 286 15.17 10.55 0.42
N THR A 287 14.61 9.80 1.35
CA THR A 287 13.17 9.68 1.65
C THR A 287 13.02 8.81 2.90
N PRO A 288 11.97 9.02 3.72
CA PRO A 288 11.73 8.23 4.93
C PRO A 288 11.13 6.85 4.60
N LEU A 289 11.77 6.12 3.69
CA LEU A 289 11.45 4.75 3.29
C LEU A 289 12.49 3.78 3.87
N LEU A 290 12.00 2.73 4.50
CA LEU A 290 12.77 1.58 4.95
C LEU A 290 12.43 0.38 4.08
N TYR A 291 13.45 -0.25 3.50
CA TYR A 291 13.32 -1.53 2.80
C TYR A 291 13.75 -2.66 3.75
N TYR A 292 12.91 -3.69 3.86
CA TYR A 292 13.00 -4.73 4.89
C TYR A 292 12.71 -6.14 4.32
N PRO A 293 13.38 -7.20 4.80
CA PRO A 293 14.67 -7.16 5.48
C PRO A 293 15.73 -6.56 4.53
N ILE A 294 16.83 -6.06 5.10
CA ILE A 294 17.96 -5.60 4.29
C ILE A 294 18.61 -6.87 3.72
N ALA A 295 18.63 -6.98 2.39
CA ALA A 295 19.26 -8.10 1.68
C ALA A 295 20.65 -8.38 2.26
N SER A 296 20.93 -9.65 2.60
CA SER A 296 22.11 -10.19 3.32
C SER A 296 22.05 -10.37 4.86
N GLN A 297 20.93 -10.10 5.54
CA GLN A 297 20.84 -10.28 7.00
C GLN A 297 19.73 -11.26 7.45
N SER A 298 19.97 -11.96 8.56
CA SER A 298 18.92 -12.63 9.34
C SER A 298 17.89 -11.60 9.75
N ASN A 299 16.61 -11.78 9.39
CA ASN A 299 15.44 -10.91 9.63
C ASN A 299 15.55 -10.03 10.91
N PRO A 300 16.29 -8.91 10.90
CA PRO A 300 16.70 -8.26 12.13
C PRO A 300 15.62 -7.26 12.54
N ARG A 301 15.50 -6.96 13.83
CA ARG A 301 14.63 -5.87 14.24
C ARG A 301 15.20 -4.53 13.77
N TRP A 302 14.36 -3.72 13.15
CA TRP A 302 14.68 -2.32 12.89
C TRP A 302 14.30 -1.48 14.10
N THR A 303 15.13 -0.48 14.43
CA THR A 303 14.98 0.31 15.66
C THR A 303 14.88 1.80 15.36
N ARG A 304 14.02 2.50 16.11
CA ARG A 304 13.85 3.95 16.10
C ARG A 304 13.91 4.51 17.53
N PRO A 305 14.92 5.33 17.87
CA PRO A 305 14.94 6.06 19.14
C PRO A 305 13.73 6.98 19.31
N LEU A 306 13.31 7.21 20.56
CA LEU A 306 12.18 8.08 20.93
C LEU A 306 12.62 9.36 21.67
N GLU A 307 13.87 9.82 21.49
CA GLU A 307 14.36 11.08 22.09
C GLU A 307 13.53 12.30 21.69
N ASP A 308 12.97 12.30 20.47
CA ASP A 308 12.12 13.36 19.92
C ASP A 308 10.66 13.28 20.36
N PHE A 309 10.26 12.16 20.99
CA PHE A 309 8.90 11.91 21.47
C PHE A 309 8.57 12.85 22.63
N GLY A 310 9.49 12.98 23.60
CA GLY A 310 9.34 13.74 24.83
C GLY A 310 9.60 15.25 24.72
N ALA A 311 10.27 15.70 23.64
CA ALA A 311 10.84 17.05 23.54
C ALA A 311 9.85 18.23 23.59
N ASN A 312 8.53 18.00 23.71
CA ASN A 312 7.50 19.02 23.91
C ASN A 312 6.29 18.52 24.75
N LEU A 313 6.50 17.56 25.65
CA LEU A 313 5.42 17.00 26.49
C LEU A 313 5.31 17.77 27.82
N ASP A 314 4.75 18.97 27.80
CA ASP A 314 4.54 19.82 28.99
C ASP A 314 3.36 19.32 29.86
N GLY A 315 3.22 18.01 30.05
CA GLY A 315 2.08 17.40 30.76
C GLY A 315 0.75 17.44 29.99
N THR A 316 0.77 17.84 28.71
CA THR A 316 -0.43 18.06 27.89
C THR A 316 -0.79 16.89 26.97
N LEU A 317 -0.03 15.79 26.96
CA LEU A 317 -0.24 14.68 26.02
C LEU A 317 -1.47 13.82 26.39
N GLU A 318 -2.45 13.77 25.51
CA GLU A 318 -3.70 13.01 25.72
C GLU A 318 -3.71 11.63 25.08
N HIS A 319 -2.99 11.46 23.98
CA HIS A 319 -2.74 10.15 23.39
C HIS A 319 -1.68 10.22 22.30
N ALA A 320 -1.16 9.05 21.92
CA ALA A 320 -0.25 8.91 20.81
C ALA A 320 -0.55 7.65 19.99
N ARG A 321 -0.31 7.71 18.69
CA ARG A 321 -0.47 6.59 17.77
C ARG A 321 0.70 6.49 16.80
N LEU A 322 1.07 5.27 16.43
CA LEU A 322 1.90 5.02 15.26
C LEU A 322 0.99 4.77 14.06
N GLU A 323 1.36 5.36 12.95
CA GLU A 323 0.80 5.07 11.64
C GLU A 323 1.92 4.42 10.81
N VAL A 324 1.71 3.19 10.36
CA VAL A 324 2.73 2.41 9.65
C VAL A 324 2.19 2.03 8.27
N PHE A 325 2.76 2.62 7.23
CA PHE A 325 2.50 2.20 5.86
C PHE A 325 3.42 1.02 5.54
N LEU A 326 2.84 -0.15 5.29
CA LEU A 326 3.58 -1.39 5.10
C LEU A 326 3.02 -2.19 3.92
N SER A 327 3.88 -2.53 2.96
CA SER A 327 3.49 -3.33 1.79
C SER A 327 4.67 -4.16 1.31
N GLY A 328 4.41 -5.43 0.98
CA GLY A 328 5.36 -6.27 0.25
C GLY A 328 5.45 -5.83 -1.20
N ASN A 329 6.63 -5.96 -1.79
CA ASN A 329 6.89 -5.68 -3.20
C ASN A 329 7.60 -6.89 -3.82
N ALA A 330 7.56 -7.01 -5.14
CA ALA A 330 8.24 -8.08 -5.87
C ALA A 330 7.79 -9.49 -5.42
N ALA A 331 8.71 -10.32 -4.91
CA ALA A 331 8.41 -11.66 -4.42
C ALA A 331 7.40 -11.67 -3.27
N GLU A 332 7.30 -10.55 -2.56
CA GLU A 332 6.38 -10.34 -1.45
C GLU A 332 5.12 -9.57 -1.87
N GLU A 333 4.86 -9.33 -3.16
CA GLU A 333 3.62 -8.66 -3.61
C GLU A 333 2.38 -9.54 -3.35
N PHE A 334 2.52 -10.86 -3.51
CA PHE A 334 1.44 -11.83 -3.39
C PHE A 334 1.65 -12.79 -2.21
N TRP A 335 2.34 -12.34 -1.16
CA TRP A 335 2.79 -13.15 -0.02
C TRP A 335 1.70 -14.10 0.54
N TYR A 336 0.43 -13.67 0.53
CA TYR A 336 -0.73 -14.43 1.03
C TYR A 336 -1.07 -15.71 0.26
N GLY A 337 -0.50 -15.88 -0.95
CA GLY A 337 -0.60 -17.12 -1.75
C GLY A 337 0.69 -17.93 -1.78
N ASN A 338 1.60 -17.75 -0.80
CA ASN A 338 2.86 -18.47 -0.76
C ASN A 338 2.73 -19.79 0.02
N VAL A 339 3.51 -20.79 -0.37
CA VAL A 339 3.58 -22.09 0.32
C VAL A 339 4.62 -22.06 1.42
N LEU A 340 4.54 -23.01 2.36
CA LEU A 340 5.60 -23.23 3.34
C LEU A 340 6.89 -23.66 2.62
N ASP A 341 8.04 -23.30 3.18
CA ASP A 341 9.36 -23.50 2.57
C ASP A 341 9.61 -24.93 2.09
N GLU A 342 9.09 -25.93 2.80
CA GLU A 342 9.27 -27.34 2.46
C GLU A 342 8.59 -27.75 1.14
N TYR A 343 7.57 -27.01 0.70
CA TYR A 343 6.80 -27.31 -0.52
C TYR A 343 7.19 -26.46 -1.73
N VAL A 344 8.15 -25.54 -1.60
CA VAL A 344 8.63 -24.68 -2.71
C VAL A 344 9.06 -25.50 -3.94
N SER A 345 9.65 -26.69 -3.70
CA SER A 345 10.15 -27.56 -4.77
C SER A 345 9.15 -28.61 -5.26
N LYS A 346 7.90 -28.59 -4.78
CA LYS A 346 6.90 -29.64 -5.04
C LYS A 346 6.72 -29.92 -6.54
N PHE A 347 6.57 -28.88 -7.35
CA PHE A 347 6.33 -28.98 -8.80
C PHE A 347 7.55 -28.68 -9.67
N LYS A 348 8.75 -28.70 -9.07
CA LYS A 348 9.99 -28.35 -9.77
C LYS A 348 10.26 -29.25 -11.00
N ASN A 349 9.88 -30.53 -10.92
CA ASN A 349 10.03 -31.48 -12.04
C ASN A 349 9.16 -31.13 -13.24
N SER A 350 8.07 -30.41 -13.00
CA SER A 350 7.13 -29.92 -14.00
C SER A 350 7.44 -28.46 -14.40
N PHE A 351 8.62 -27.95 -13.99
CA PHE A 351 9.09 -26.59 -14.24
C PHE A 351 8.12 -25.52 -13.74
N HIS A 352 7.43 -25.81 -12.63
CA HIS A 352 6.58 -24.87 -11.92
C HIS A 352 7.19 -24.61 -10.53
N GLU A 353 7.56 -23.36 -10.27
CA GLU A 353 8.12 -22.94 -8.98
C GLU A 353 7.10 -22.07 -8.23
N ILE A 354 6.91 -22.37 -6.94
CA ILE A 354 6.00 -21.63 -6.06
C ILE A 354 6.82 -20.89 -5.01
N SER A 355 6.43 -19.66 -4.69
CA SER A 355 7.09 -18.85 -3.67
C SER A 355 6.93 -19.41 -2.25
N GLY A 356 8.02 -19.36 -1.48
CA GLY A 356 8.08 -19.85 -0.10
C GLY A 356 7.72 -18.81 0.97
N HIS A 357 8.18 -19.07 2.20
CA HIS A 357 7.98 -18.30 3.42
C HIS A 357 6.55 -18.30 3.98
N GLY A 358 5.69 -19.20 3.51
CA GLY A 358 4.31 -19.33 3.99
C GLY A 358 3.43 -18.10 3.69
N PRO A 359 2.12 -18.22 3.91
CA PRO A 359 1.16 -17.21 3.50
C PRO A 359 0.89 -16.11 4.54
N VAL A 360 1.52 -16.16 5.72
CA VAL A 360 1.26 -15.24 6.84
C VAL A 360 2.33 -14.17 6.92
N ARG A 361 1.96 -12.92 7.24
CA ARG A 361 2.90 -11.84 7.57
C ARG A 361 2.37 -11.09 8.78
N VAL A 362 3.19 -10.94 9.81
CA VAL A 362 2.82 -10.22 11.04
C VAL A 362 3.86 -9.18 11.36
N LEU A 363 3.45 -7.92 11.38
CA LEU A 363 4.23 -6.83 11.96
C LEU A 363 4.17 -6.94 13.49
N LYS A 364 5.31 -7.09 14.13
CA LYS A 364 5.45 -6.95 15.58
C LYS A 364 6.16 -5.63 15.91
N VAL A 365 5.62 -4.92 16.88
CA VAL A 365 6.17 -3.65 17.36
C VAL A 365 6.44 -3.76 18.85
N TYR A 366 7.61 -3.31 19.28
CA TYR A 366 8.07 -3.37 20.66
C TYR A 366 8.52 -1.99 21.14
N LEU A 367 8.41 -1.76 22.45
CA LEU A 367 9.06 -0.69 23.18
C LEU A 367 10.18 -1.27 24.02
N TYR A 368 11.38 -0.68 23.94
CA TYR A 368 12.57 -1.14 24.63
C TYR A 368 13.27 0.02 25.33
N ASP A 369 13.64 -0.12 26.61
CA ASP A 369 14.33 0.91 27.41
C ASP A 369 15.83 0.65 27.63
N GLY A 370 16.42 -0.30 26.90
CA GLY A 370 17.77 -0.81 27.17
C GLY A 370 17.82 -2.01 28.11
N LYS A 371 16.71 -2.36 28.77
CA LYS A 371 16.65 -3.48 29.72
C LYS A 371 15.36 -4.32 29.59
N ASN A 372 14.22 -3.65 29.48
CA ASN A 372 12.90 -4.23 29.43
C ASN A 372 12.32 -4.06 28.02
N GLU A 373 11.62 -5.08 27.55
CA GLU A 373 10.95 -5.07 26.26
C GLU A 373 9.44 -5.29 26.49
N TYR A 374 8.63 -4.47 25.82
CA TYR A 374 7.18 -4.54 25.87
C TYR A 374 6.64 -4.70 24.46
N LEU A 375 5.94 -5.80 24.20
CA LEU A 375 5.21 -5.95 22.93
C LEU A 375 4.08 -4.94 22.89
N VAL A 376 4.16 -4.01 21.95
CA VAL A 376 3.18 -2.94 21.72
C VAL A 376 2.07 -3.41 20.83
N ALA A 377 2.36 -4.13 19.74
CA ALA A 377 1.33 -4.57 18.81
C ALA A 377 1.79 -5.75 17.97
N THR A 378 0.80 -6.53 17.51
CA THR A 378 0.95 -7.56 16.48
C THR A 378 -0.16 -7.37 15.47
N MET A 379 0.18 -7.08 14.21
CA MET A 379 -0.81 -6.77 13.19
C MET A 379 -0.47 -7.42 11.86
N VAL A 380 -1.50 -7.94 11.18
CA VAL A 380 -1.39 -8.47 9.82
C VAL A 380 -1.68 -7.34 8.83
N PRO A 381 -0.77 -6.99 7.90
CA PRO A 381 -1.07 -6.03 6.86
C PRO A 381 -2.17 -6.56 5.94
N THR A 382 -3.10 -5.69 5.52
CA THR A 382 -4.14 -6.06 4.56
C THR A 382 -3.49 -6.40 3.22
N PRO A 383 -3.81 -7.55 2.60
CA PRO A 383 -3.35 -7.84 1.24
C PRO A 383 -3.85 -6.80 0.24
N VAL A 384 -2.97 -6.40 -0.69
CA VAL A 384 -3.30 -5.48 -1.78
C VAL A 384 -3.21 -6.24 -3.10
N ILE A 385 -4.22 -6.07 -3.96
CA ILE A 385 -4.17 -6.56 -5.34
C ILE A 385 -3.89 -5.37 -6.26
N PHE A 386 -2.65 -5.26 -6.69
CA PHE A 386 -2.19 -4.21 -7.59
C PHE A 386 -2.71 -4.40 -9.02
N THR A 387 -2.50 -3.40 -9.88
CA THR A 387 -3.11 -3.37 -11.22
C THR A 387 -2.57 -4.44 -12.18
N GLY A 388 -1.41 -5.02 -11.88
CA GLY A 388 -0.87 -6.20 -12.57
C GLY A 388 -1.18 -7.55 -11.89
N GLY A 389 -1.84 -7.56 -10.73
CA GLY A 389 -1.94 -8.73 -9.86
C GLY A 389 -2.89 -9.83 -10.33
N PHE A 390 -2.55 -11.11 -10.13
CA PHE A 390 -3.30 -12.30 -10.63
C PHE A 390 -3.47 -12.35 -12.16
N SER A 391 -4.20 -11.40 -12.72
CA SER A 391 -4.32 -11.13 -14.14
C SER A 391 -4.55 -9.63 -14.34
N PRO A 392 -3.66 -8.91 -15.04
CA PRO A 392 -3.84 -7.49 -15.32
C PRO A 392 -5.18 -7.15 -15.96
N ALA A 393 -5.72 -8.07 -16.78
CA ALA A 393 -7.01 -7.90 -17.44
C ALA A 393 -8.21 -7.90 -16.47
N LEU A 394 -8.07 -8.20 -15.18
CA LEU A 394 -9.15 -8.05 -14.20
C LEU A 394 -9.29 -6.62 -13.67
N TRP A 395 -8.23 -5.80 -13.82
CA TRP A 395 -8.10 -4.49 -13.16
C TRP A 395 -8.17 -3.32 -14.15
N ARG A 396 -8.71 -3.58 -15.35
CA ARG A 396 -8.79 -2.62 -16.45
C ARG A 396 -10.25 -2.40 -16.83
N PRO A 397 -10.80 -1.17 -16.75
CA PRO A 397 -10.19 0.06 -16.24
C PRO A 397 -10.37 0.30 -14.73
N CYS A 398 -11.22 -0.49 -14.06
CA CYS A 398 -11.46 -0.38 -12.62
C CYS A 398 -10.42 -1.21 -11.85
N VAL A 399 -9.58 -0.55 -11.06
CA VAL A 399 -8.49 -1.21 -10.33
C VAL A 399 -8.99 -1.89 -9.04
N GLY A 400 -8.12 -2.68 -8.40
CA GLY A 400 -8.39 -3.27 -7.09
C GLY A 400 -8.68 -2.21 -6.02
N ILE A 401 -9.61 -2.49 -5.10
CA ILE A 401 -9.82 -1.64 -3.91
C ILE A 401 -8.51 -1.53 -3.11
N ASP A 402 -8.17 -0.33 -2.65
CA ASP A 402 -6.93 0.05 -1.94
C ASP A 402 -5.64 0.04 -2.80
N ALA A 403 -5.74 0.04 -4.14
CA ALA A 403 -4.57 0.09 -5.03
C ALA A 403 -4.04 1.53 -5.24
N PHE A 404 -4.93 2.52 -5.27
CA PHE A 404 -4.62 3.96 -5.37
C PHE A 404 -4.53 4.64 -4.01
N ASP A 405 -5.08 4.05 -2.96
CA ASP A 405 -4.95 4.51 -1.58
C ASP A 405 -4.67 3.33 -0.65
N LEU A 406 -3.38 3.02 -0.47
CA LEU A 406 -2.98 1.87 0.33
C LEU A 406 -3.28 2.13 1.81
N GLU A 407 -3.94 1.17 2.44
CA GLU A 407 -4.26 1.18 3.88
C GLU A 407 -2.96 1.20 4.72
N HIS A 408 -2.93 2.06 5.73
CA HIS A 408 -1.90 2.04 6.76
C HIS A 408 -2.38 1.27 7.99
N LEU A 409 -1.42 0.79 8.77
CA LEU A 409 -1.61 0.15 10.06
C LEU A 409 -1.60 1.21 11.17
N SER A 410 -2.62 1.23 12.04
CA SER A 410 -2.73 2.19 13.16
C SER A 410 -2.53 1.52 14.52
N ILE A 411 -1.46 1.90 15.23
CA ILE A 411 -1.05 1.32 16.52
C ILE A 411 -1.22 2.35 17.63
N ASP A 412 -2.04 2.05 18.63
CA ASP A 412 -2.24 2.93 19.76
C ASP A 412 -1.17 2.74 20.84
N LEU A 413 -0.46 3.83 21.17
CA LEU A 413 0.59 3.88 22.19
C LEU A 413 0.10 4.39 23.55
N THR A 414 -1.15 4.84 23.65
CA THR A 414 -1.72 5.47 24.86
C THR A 414 -1.54 4.62 26.11
N PRO A 415 -1.77 3.28 26.08
CA PRO A 415 -1.57 2.44 27.26
C PRO A 415 -0.11 2.34 27.76
N PHE A 416 0.86 2.82 26.97
CA PHE A 416 2.28 2.79 27.29
C PHE A 416 2.85 4.17 27.68
N LEU A 417 2.04 5.24 27.64
CA LEU A 417 2.52 6.60 27.84
C LEU A 417 3.15 6.83 29.21
N SER A 418 2.73 6.11 30.26
CA SER A 418 3.38 6.20 31.57
C SER A 418 4.81 5.71 31.58
N LEU A 419 5.16 4.74 30.71
CA LEU A 419 6.54 4.28 30.54
C LEU A 419 7.39 5.35 29.87
N LEU A 420 6.85 5.99 28.83
CA LEU A 420 7.54 6.98 28.02
C LEU A 420 7.75 8.35 28.70
N LYS A 421 7.26 8.51 29.94
CA LYS A 421 7.49 9.71 30.76
C LYS A 421 8.84 9.72 31.47
N ASP A 422 9.45 8.55 31.68
CA ASP A 422 10.77 8.51 32.29
C ASP A 422 11.85 8.96 31.29
N GLU A 423 12.97 9.50 31.78
CA GLU A 423 14.08 9.96 30.93
C GLU A 423 14.95 8.80 30.40
N LYS A 424 14.38 7.60 30.24
CA LYS A 424 15.11 6.44 29.71
C LYS A 424 15.26 6.54 28.18
N PRO A 425 16.26 5.85 27.62
CA PRO A 425 16.48 5.82 26.18
C PRO A 425 15.49 4.87 25.51
N TRP A 426 14.21 5.23 25.49
CA TRP A 426 13.19 4.42 24.84
C TRP A 426 13.41 4.35 23.33
N GLU A 427 13.19 3.15 22.79
CA GLU A 427 13.25 2.86 21.37
C GLU A 427 12.03 2.04 20.95
N LEU A 428 11.50 2.32 19.76
CA LEU A 428 10.61 1.40 19.07
C LEU A 428 11.43 0.38 18.30
N GLN A 429 11.03 -0.89 18.33
CA GLN A 429 11.61 -1.95 17.51
C GLN A 429 10.52 -2.62 16.67
N PHE A 430 10.85 -2.95 15.42
CA PHE A 430 9.93 -3.49 14.43
C PHE A 430 10.52 -4.73 13.78
N GLU A 431 9.70 -5.76 13.62
CA GLU A 431 10.01 -6.92 12.78
C GLU A 431 8.77 -7.40 12.05
N ILE A 432 8.97 -8.02 10.89
CA ILE A 432 7.92 -8.67 10.14
C ILE A 432 8.26 -10.15 10.09
N VAL A 433 7.36 -10.98 10.58
CA VAL A 433 7.56 -12.43 10.66
C VAL A 433 6.56 -13.19 9.82
N SER A 434 6.96 -14.36 9.31
CA SER A 434 6.06 -15.26 8.57
C SER A 434 5.37 -16.32 9.43
N SER A 435 5.75 -16.45 10.70
CA SER A 435 5.15 -17.39 11.64
C SER A 435 4.97 -16.78 13.02
N LEU A 436 3.95 -17.28 13.73
CA LEU A 436 3.70 -17.00 15.14
C LEU A 436 4.09 -18.17 16.05
N ASN A 437 4.79 -19.17 15.51
CA ASN A 437 5.14 -20.40 16.20
C ASN A 437 6.58 -20.81 15.86
N ASP A 438 7.38 -21.00 16.90
CA ASP A 438 8.81 -21.31 16.82
C ASP A 438 9.14 -22.61 16.07
N LYS A 439 8.15 -23.47 15.79
CA LYS A 439 8.32 -24.68 14.97
C LYS A 439 8.56 -24.38 13.48
N TYR A 440 8.11 -23.23 13.00
CA TYR A 440 8.26 -22.82 11.61
C TYR A 440 9.28 -21.70 11.52
N LYS A 441 10.01 -21.65 10.41
CA LYS A 441 10.87 -20.50 10.14
C LYS A 441 9.99 -19.26 10.01
N ASP A 442 10.41 -18.20 10.68
CA ASP A 442 9.73 -16.90 10.70
C ASP A 442 10.31 -15.91 9.68
N THR A 443 11.21 -16.39 8.82
CA THR A 443 11.85 -15.61 7.76
C THR A 443 10.84 -15.22 6.68
N ILE A 444 11.01 -14.02 6.15
CA ILE A 444 10.23 -13.47 5.04
C ILE A 444 11.13 -13.22 3.82
N GLY A 445 10.52 -13.03 2.65
CA GLY A 445 11.21 -12.54 1.47
C GLY A 445 11.57 -11.06 1.58
N GLU A 446 12.46 -10.62 0.70
CA GLU A 446 12.96 -9.25 0.62
C GLU A 446 11.93 -8.28 0.03
N ASN A 447 12.19 -6.96 0.18
CA ASN A 447 11.42 -5.85 -0.40
C ASN A 447 10.05 -5.55 0.24
N TRP A 448 9.91 -5.72 1.56
CA TRP A 448 8.90 -4.99 2.31
C TRP A 448 9.28 -3.52 2.41
N ILE A 449 8.33 -2.63 2.14
CA ILE A 449 8.54 -1.18 2.18
C ILE A 449 7.76 -0.62 3.36
N LEU A 450 8.48 -0.05 4.33
CA LEU A 450 7.95 0.56 5.53
C LEU A 450 8.20 2.07 5.51
N SER A 451 7.16 2.83 5.85
CA SER A 451 7.25 4.25 6.22
C SER A 451 6.14 4.54 7.22
N GLY A 452 6.04 5.75 7.74
CA GLY A 452 5.03 6.03 8.74
C GLY A 452 5.29 7.27 9.57
N ASN A 453 4.43 7.46 10.56
CA ASN A 453 4.40 8.62 11.41
C ASN A 453 4.13 8.25 12.87
N ILE A 454 4.57 9.09 13.80
CA ILE A 454 4.12 9.13 15.18
C ILE A 454 3.22 10.36 15.32
N LYS A 455 1.95 10.13 15.65
CA LYS A 455 0.91 11.16 15.84
C LYS A 455 0.72 11.39 17.34
N GLN A 456 0.73 12.65 17.76
CA GLN A 456 0.58 13.08 19.16
C GLN A 456 -0.57 14.09 19.27
N TRP A 457 -1.48 13.85 20.21
CA TRP A 457 -2.58 14.73 20.56
C TRP A 457 -2.31 15.38 21.90
N THR A 458 -2.37 16.70 21.94
CA THR A 458 -2.04 17.51 23.10
C THR A 458 -3.12 18.53 23.38
N ASN A 459 -3.48 18.69 24.65
CA ASN A 459 -4.46 19.67 25.09
C ASN A 459 -3.97 20.31 26.39
N GLN A 460 -3.89 21.65 26.40
CA GLN A 460 -3.42 22.43 27.55
C GLN A 460 -4.40 22.41 28.73
N GLU A 461 -5.68 22.16 28.45
CA GLU A 461 -6.73 22.05 29.47
C GLU A 461 -6.93 20.59 29.93
N SER A 462 -6.17 19.64 29.35
CA SER A 462 -6.30 18.24 29.71
C SER A 462 -5.92 18.02 31.16
N LYS A 463 -6.78 17.27 31.87
CA LYS A 463 -6.50 16.75 33.20
C LYS A 463 -6.20 15.26 33.16
N MET A 464 -5.74 14.77 32.01
CA MET A 464 -5.39 13.37 31.86
C MET A 464 -3.99 13.11 32.42
N ASP A 465 -3.89 12.10 33.28
CA ASP A 465 -2.61 11.56 33.73
C ASP A 465 -2.53 10.05 33.47
N TYR A 466 -1.31 9.51 33.38
CA TYR A 466 -1.07 8.10 33.08
C TYR A 466 -0.38 7.44 34.25
N GLY A 467 -1.04 6.43 34.81
CA GLY A 467 -0.54 5.60 35.89
C GLY A 467 0.09 4.31 35.38
N GLU A 468 0.18 3.32 36.27
CA GLU A 468 0.86 2.05 36.01
C GLU A 468 0.21 1.25 34.86
N MET A 469 1.05 0.62 34.04
CA MET A 469 0.60 -0.41 33.11
C MET A 469 0.32 -1.70 33.90
N ILE A 470 -0.95 -2.08 33.98
CA ILE A 470 -1.40 -3.22 34.79
C ILE A 470 -1.38 -4.55 34.02
N GLN A 471 -1.31 -4.50 32.69
CA GLN A 471 -1.32 -5.70 31.86
C GLN A 471 -0.66 -5.47 30.50
N ASN A 472 0.15 -6.45 30.07
CA ASN A 472 0.55 -6.64 28.69
C ASN A 472 0.60 -8.15 28.39
N THR A 473 -0.37 -8.64 27.62
CA THR A 473 -0.55 -10.07 27.34
C THR A 473 -0.59 -10.32 25.85
N PHE A 474 0.05 -11.40 25.41
CA PHE A 474 0.08 -11.83 24.02
C PHE A 474 -0.20 -13.32 23.92
N ASN A 475 -1.20 -13.67 23.12
CA ASN A 475 -1.55 -15.04 22.81
C ASN A 475 -1.61 -15.19 21.29
N SER A 476 -1.03 -16.26 20.76
CA SER A 476 -1.13 -16.58 19.35
C SER A 476 -1.29 -18.07 19.11
N THR A 477 -1.93 -18.42 17.99
CA THR A 477 -1.93 -19.76 17.43
C THR A 477 -1.40 -19.70 16.00
N PHE A 478 -0.81 -20.79 15.55
CA PHE A 478 -0.38 -20.97 14.18
C PHE A 478 -0.50 -22.45 13.87
N ASP A 479 -1.59 -22.77 13.18
CA ASP A 479 -1.99 -24.13 12.84
C ASP A 479 -1.82 -24.33 11.34
N VAL A 480 -1.18 -25.44 10.99
CA VAL A 480 -0.90 -25.83 9.61
C VAL A 480 -1.53 -27.19 9.38
N ASN A 481 -2.31 -27.30 8.31
CA ASN A 481 -2.81 -28.55 7.78
C ASN A 481 -2.37 -28.67 6.33
N VAL A 482 -1.65 -29.74 5.99
CA VAL A 482 -1.22 -29.99 4.62
C VAL A 482 -1.67 -31.39 4.21
N ILE A 483 -2.32 -31.46 3.06
CA ILE A 483 -2.67 -32.71 2.40
C ILE A 483 -1.73 -32.86 1.20
N ASP A 484 -0.74 -33.72 1.39
CA ASP A 484 0.25 -34.12 0.39
C ASP A 484 0.32 -35.66 0.39
N ILE A 485 -0.68 -36.32 -0.21
CA ILE A 485 -0.85 -37.78 -0.16
C ILE A 485 -0.11 -38.43 -1.33
N ASP A 486 1.22 -38.52 -1.27
CA ASP A 486 2.11 -39.17 -2.27
C ASP A 486 1.85 -38.80 -3.76
N ASP A 487 0.99 -37.82 -4.03
CA ASP A 487 0.67 -37.33 -5.34
C ASP A 487 1.65 -36.20 -5.65
N PRO A 488 2.59 -36.40 -6.57
CA PRO A 488 3.55 -35.36 -6.93
C PRO A 488 2.88 -34.15 -7.61
N ASN A 489 1.65 -34.29 -8.09
CA ASN A 489 0.97 -33.32 -8.94
C ASN A 489 -0.05 -32.46 -8.17
N GLU A 490 -0.28 -32.74 -6.88
CA GLU A 490 -1.23 -31.99 -6.05
C GLU A 490 -0.59 -31.53 -4.73
N LEU A 491 -1.04 -30.38 -4.24
CA LEU A 491 -0.71 -29.85 -2.92
C LEU A 491 -1.89 -29.06 -2.38
N HIS A 492 -2.43 -29.45 -1.22
CA HIS A 492 -3.36 -28.60 -0.47
C HIS A 492 -2.71 -28.15 0.83
N GLN A 493 -2.66 -26.85 1.06
CA GLN A 493 -2.11 -26.24 2.26
C GLN A 493 -3.14 -25.31 2.87
N THR A 494 -3.43 -25.49 4.15
CA THR A 494 -4.20 -24.55 4.95
C THR A 494 -3.36 -24.07 6.13
N VAL A 495 -3.26 -22.75 6.30
CA VAL A 495 -2.61 -22.10 7.44
C VAL A 495 -3.64 -21.22 8.12
N ASN A 496 -3.87 -21.45 9.41
CA ASN A 496 -4.65 -20.56 10.28
C ASN A 496 -3.70 -19.93 11.31
N ALA A 497 -3.64 -18.61 11.33
CA ALA A 497 -2.86 -17.85 12.29
C ALA A 497 -3.78 -16.90 13.05
N THR A 498 -3.79 -17.01 14.37
CA THR A 498 -4.46 -16.04 15.24
C THR A 498 -3.45 -15.33 16.13
N ALA A 499 -3.64 -14.04 16.34
CA ALA A 499 -2.82 -13.25 17.25
C ALA A 499 -3.70 -12.29 18.02
N ARG A 500 -3.61 -12.31 19.35
CA ARG A 500 -4.32 -11.41 20.24
C ARG A 500 -3.34 -10.75 21.21
N ASN A 501 -3.29 -9.43 21.19
CA ASN A 501 -2.50 -8.63 22.13
C ASN A 501 -3.44 -7.72 22.93
N GLU A 502 -3.41 -7.84 24.25
CA GLU A 502 -4.20 -7.00 25.16
C GLU A 502 -3.27 -6.29 26.12
N VAL A 503 -3.44 -4.96 26.18
CA VAL A 503 -2.70 -4.07 27.06
C VAL A 503 -3.69 -3.24 27.85
N ALA A 504 -3.40 -3.01 29.12
CA ALA A 504 -4.20 -2.11 29.95
C ALA A 504 -3.30 -1.30 30.89
N SER A 505 -3.69 -0.05 31.13
CA SER A 505 -3.02 0.85 32.06
C SER A 505 -4.03 1.69 32.83
N VAL A 506 -3.64 2.13 34.01
CA VAL A 506 -4.38 3.14 34.76
C VAL A 506 -4.21 4.49 34.09
N VAL A 507 -5.31 5.23 33.96
CA VAL A 507 -5.33 6.63 33.55
C VAL A 507 -6.17 7.41 34.55
N TYR A 508 -5.79 8.65 34.84
CA TYR A 508 -6.55 9.54 35.70
C TYR A 508 -7.22 10.58 34.82
N LEU A 509 -8.53 10.80 35.03
CA LEU A 509 -9.27 11.90 34.43
C LEU A 509 -9.81 12.75 35.57
N ASP A 510 -9.33 13.99 35.70
CA ASP A 510 -9.68 14.89 36.82
C ASP A 510 -9.44 14.21 38.18
N ASP A 511 -8.23 13.66 38.36
CA ASP A 511 -7.77 12.91 39.54
C ASP A 511 -8.57 11.62 39.87
N LYS A 512 -9.60 11.26 39.10
CA LYS A 512 -10.33 9.99 39.25
C LYS A 512 -9.66 8.88 38.43
N PRO A 513 -9.39 7.70 39.02
CA PRO A 513 -8.76 6.59 38.30
C PRO A 513 -9.74 5.84 37.39
N TYR A 514 -9.23 5.47 36.23
CA TYR A 514 -9.87 4.68 35.20
C TYR A 514 -8.85 3.68 34.64
N VAL A 515 -9.33 2.67 33.91
CA VAL A 515 -8.47 1.76 33.16
C VAL A 515 -8.74 1.92 31.68
N ILE A 516 -7.73 2.30 30.91
CA ILE A 516 -7.75 2.19 29.45
C ILE A 516 -7.24 0.81 29.07
N SER A 517 -7.98 0.11 28.21
CA SER A 517 -7.63 -1.21 27.71
C SER A 517 -7.71 -1.22 26.19
N ARG A 518 -6.71 -1.81 25.55
CA ARG A 518 -6.66 -1.98 24.10
C ARG A 518 -6.45 -3.45 23.75
N ILE A 519 -7.29 -3.95 22.85
CA ILE A 519 -7.22 -5.30 22.31
C ILE A 519 -6.99 -5.21 20.81
N TYR A 520 -5.85 -5.74 20.36
CA TYR A 520 -5.64 -6.11 18.96
C TYR A 520 -5.94 -7.60 18.80
N HIS A 521 -6.67 -7.92 17.74
CA HIS A 521 -6.85 -9.29 17.30
C HIS A 521 -6.75 -9.38 15.78
N ASN A 522 -6.10 -10.43 15.32
CA ASN A 522 -6.01 -10.80 13.91
C ASN A 522 -6.31 -12.29 13.82
N GLU A 523 -7.15 -12.66 12.86
CA GLU A 523 -7.35 -14.04 12.41
C GLU A 523 -7.09 -14.05 10.91
N PHE A 524 -6.09 -14.82 10.49
CA PHE A 524 -5.69 -14.96 9.10
C PHE A 524 -5.74 -16.44 8.72
N ILE A 525 -6.55 -16.76 7.71
CA ILE A 525 -6.68 -18.10 7.17
C ILE A 525 -6.29 -18.04 5.70
N SER A 526 -5.39 -18.91 5.28
CA SER A 526 -5.06 -19.10 3.87
C SER A 526 -5.19 -20.58 3.54
N SER A 527 -5.98 -20.88 2.51
CA SER A 527 -6.18 -22.22 1.96
C SER A 527 -5.80 -22.20 0.49
N LEU A 528 -4.69 -22.85 0.18
CA LEU A 528 -4.11 -22.97 -1.14
C LEU A 528 -4.29 -24.40 -1.64
N LYS A 529 -4.72 -24.54 -2.89
CA LYS A 529 -4.80 -25.82 -3.58
C LYS A 529 -4.17 -25.69 -4.96
N PHE A 530 -3.20 -26.56 -5.21
CA PHE A 530 -2.51 -26.70 -6.49
C PHE A 530 -2.82 -28.10 -7.01
N VAL A 531 -3.27 -28.21 -8.25
CA VAL A 531 -3.45 -29.49 -8.96
C VAL A 531 -2.88 -29.38 -10.36
N GLU A 532 -2.80 -30.50 -11.09
CA GLU A 532 -2.22 -30.56 -12.42
C GLU A 532 -0.80 -29.96 -12.44
N ASP A 533 0.08 -30.41 -11.54
CA ASP A 533 1.46 -29.90 -11.44
C ASP A 533 1.57 -28.40 -11.09
N GLY A 534 0.52 -27.83 -10.49
CA GLY A 534 0.42 -26.41 -10.18
C GLY A 534 -0.11 -25.55 -11.32
N ASP A 535 -0.51 -26.14 -12.45
CA ASP A 535 -1.15 -25.39 -13.52
C ASP A 535 -2.55 -24.90 -13.17
N ASP A 536 -3.22 -25.55 -12.22
CA ASP A 536 -4.53 -25.15 -11.71
C ASP A 536 -4.45 -24.82 -10.21
N GLU A 537 -4.52 -23.52 -9.93
CA GLU A 537 -4.28 -22.92 -8.62
C GLU A 537 -5.58 -22.33 -8.07
N HIS A 538 -5.91 -22.69 -6.84
CA HIS A 538 -7.06 -22.20 -6.10
C HIS A 538 -6.58 -21.58 -4.79
N HIS A 539 -6.97 -20.33 -4.55
CA HIS A 539 -6.55 -19.51 -3.41
C HIS A 539 -7.80 -19.06 -2.67
N VAL A 540 -7.89 -19.35 -1.37
CA VAL A 540 -8.90 -18.77 -0.47
C VAL A 540 -8.16 -18.12 0.69
N VAL A 541 -8.39 -16.84 0.91
CA VAL A 541 -7.73 -16.09 1.98
C VAL A 541 -8.77 -15.24 2.71
N ASP A 542 -8.78 -15.40 4.03
CA ASP A 542 -9.62 -14.68 4.97
C ASP A 542 -8.71 -13.94 5.96
N LEU A 543 -8.98 -12.66 6.14
CA LEU A 543 -8.35 -11.85 7.17
C LEU A 543 -9.43 -11.09 7.93
N GLU A 544 -9.57 -11.36 9.22
CA GLU A 544 -10.35 -10.55 10.14
C GLU A 544 -9.42 -9.84 11.11
N LYS A 545 -9.63 -8.54 11.29
CA LYS A 545 -8.91 -7.72 12.26
C LYS A 545 -9.91 -6.95 13.10
N TYR A 546 -9.64 -6.84 14.39
CA TYR A 546 -10.28 -5.83 15.22
C TYR A 546 -9.31 -5.17 16.20
N ASN A 547 -9.50 -3.87 16.35
CA ASN A 547 -8.86 -3.04 17.36
C ASN A 547 -9.96 -2.42 18.22
N ILE A 548 -9.94 -2.73 19.50
CA ILE A 548 -10.91 -2.21 20.46
C ILE A 548 -10.16 -1.48 21.56
N ILE A 549 -10.44 -0.18 21.71
CA ILE A 549 -9.94 0.64 22.81
C ILE A 549 -11.13 0.97 23.71
N SER A 550 -11.01 0.72 25.01
CA SER A 550 -12.09 0.84 25.99
C SER A 550 -11.60 1.56 27.23
N ILE A 551 -12.45 2.38 27.87
CA ILE A 551 -12.24 2.84 29.25
C ILE A 551 -13.25 2.19 30.19
N TYR A 552 -12.74 1.74 31.33
CA TYR A 552 -13.48 1.21 32.45
C TYR A 552 -13.31 2.13 33.66
N GLU A 553 -14.32 2.18 34.53
CA GLU A 553 -14.04 2.54 35.93
C GLU A 553 -13.05 1.52 36.49
N GLU A 554 -12.09 1.99 37.31
CA GLU A 554 -10.98 1.15 37.77
C GLU A 554 -11.48 -0.14 38.47
N GLU A 555 -12.45 -0.01 39.39
CA GLU A 555 -13.01 -1.15 40.13
C GLU A 555 -13.81 -2.13 39.25
N ALA A 556 -14.29 -1.64 38.10
CA ALA A 556 -15.13 -2.36 37.15
C ALA A 556 -14.33 -3.12 36.07
N PHE A 557 -13.03 -2.82 35.91
CA PHE A 557 -12.18 -3.47 34.92
C PHE A 557 -12.23 -5.00 35.10
N ARG A 558 -12.60 -5.71 34.02
CA ARG A 558 -12.81 -7.17 33.95
C ARG A 558 -13.99 -7.73 34.77
N LYS A 559 -14.81 -6.87 35.40
CA LYS A 559 -16.00 -7.29 36.15
C LYS A 559 -17.30 -6.89 35.46
N SER A 560 -17.29 -5.81 34.68
CA SER A 560 -18.44 -5.34 33.91
C SER A 560 -18.03 -4.74 32.56
N ASN A 561 -19.03 -4.29 31.79
CA ASN A 561 -18.81 -3.57 30.53
C ASN A 561 -18.00 -2.29 30.74
N PRO A 562 -17.24 -1.85 29.73
CA PRO A 562 -16.60 -0.52 29.74
C PRO A 562 -17.66 0.59 29.75
N ILE A 563 -17.25 1.82 30.02
CA ILE A 563 -18.08 3.01 29.86
C ILE A 563 -18.32 3.26 28.37
N VAL A 564 -17.23 3.21 27.59
CA VAL A 564 -17.23 3.48 26.16
C VAL A 564 -16.10 2.69 25.50
N SER A 565 -16.33 2.30 24.24
CA SER A 565 -15.31 1.69 23.40
C SER A 565 -15.25 2.34 22.02
N LEU A 566 -14.04 2.61 21.53
CA LEU A 566 -13.75 2.81 20.12
C LEU A 566 -13.49 1.44 19.50
N ILE A 567 -14.31 1.07 18.52
CA ILE A 567 -14.26 -0.24 17.86
C ILE A 567 -13.92 0.01 16.40
N ASP A 568 -12.84 -0.60 15.93
CA ASP A 568 -12.37 -0.58 14.55
C ASP A 568 -12.22 -2.02 14.07
N LYS A 569 -12.99 -2.40 13.05
CA LYS A 569 -13.03 -3.76 12.50
C LYS A 569 -12.85 -3.73 11.00
N SER A 570 -12.13 -4.72 10.50
CA SER A 570 -11.98 -4.93 9.08
C SER A 570 -11.97 -6.42 8.76
N SER A 571 -12.69 -6.81 7.71
CA SER A 571 -12.53 -8.11 7.07
C SER A 571 -12.12 -7.96 5.61
N TRP A 572 -11.30 -8.89 5.16
CA TRP A 572 -10.84 -9.02 3.79
C TRP A 572 -10.95 -10.49 3.41
N HIS A 573 -11.82 -10.79 2.45
CA HIS A 573 -12.04 -12.13 1.94
C HIS A 573 -11.72 -12.17 0.45
N PHE A 574 -11.00 -13.20 0.03
CA PHE A 574 -10.60 -13.39 -1.34
C PHE A 574 -10.65 -14.85 -1.75
N VAL A 575 -11.22 -15.09 -2.92
CA VAL A 575 -11.18 -16.35 -3.64
C VAL A 575 -10.59 -16.06 -5.02
N GLY A 576 -9.50 -16.75 -5.38
CA GLY A 576 -8.83 -16.60 -6.66
C GLY A 576 -8.55 -17.96 -7.28
N ASN A 577 -8.77 -18.07 -8.58
CA ASN A 577 -8.45 -19.26 -9.36
C ASN A 577 -7.60 -18.86 -10.55
N ILE A 578 -6.53 -19.59 -10.83
CA ILE A 578 -5.68 -19.42 -12.00
C ILE A 578 -5.51 -20.78 -12.66
N LYS A 579 -5.82 -20.88 -13.95
CA LYS A 579 -5.62 -22.11 -14.72
C LYS A 579 -4.80 -21.84 -15.98
N THR A 580 -3.67 -22.52 -16.13
CA THR A 580 -2.93 -22.56 -17.39
C THR A 580 -3.79 -23.26 -18.45
N LEU A 581 -3.95 -22.62 -19.61
CA LEU A 581 -4.79 -23.14 -20.69
C LEU A 581 -3.95 -23.69 -21.85
N ASP A 582 -2.87 -22.99 -22.20
CA ASP A 582 -2.04 -23.35 -23.35
C ASP A 582 -0.61 -22.79 -23.19
N ILE A 583 0.37 -23.52 -23.71
CA ILE A 583 1.78 -23.11 -23.76
C ILE A 583 2.29 -23.34 -25.19
N ASP A 584 2.42 -22.26 -25.97
CA ASP A 584 3.00 -22.28 -27.32
C ASP A 584 4.52 -22.09 -27.22
N VAL A 585 5.24 -23.21 -27.06
CA VAL A 585 6.71 -23.21 -26.92
C VAL A 585 7.42 -22.53 -28.11
N PRO A 586 7.07 -22.79 -29.39
CA PRO A 586 7.67 -22.09 -30.52
C PRO A 586 7.54 -20.56 -30.48
N LYS A 587 6.40 -20.03 -30.05
CA LYS A 587 6.20 -18.58 -29.91
C LYS A 587 6.66 -18.03 -28.57
N SER A 588 6.93 -18.92 -27.61
CA SER A 588 7.23 -18.58 -26.22
C SER A 588 6.06 -17.84 -25.56
N GLU A 589 4.83 -18.31 -25.81
CA GLU A 589 3.60 -17.74 -25.26
C GLU A 589 2.96 -18.69 -24.25
N MET A 590 2.40 -18.15 -23.16
CA MET A 590 1.54 -18.89 -22.23
C MET A 590 0.20 -18.17 -22.12
N THR A 591 -0.87 -18.93 -22.29
CA THR A 591 -2.24 -18.46 -22.04
C THR A 591 -2.78 -19.06 -20.75
N TYR A 592 -3.37 -18.25 -19.91
CA TYR A 592 -4.06 -18.69 -18.70
C TYR A 592 -5.42 -17.97 -18.53
N SER A 593 -6.31 -18.57 -17.76
CA SER A 593 -7.51 -17.92 -17.26
C SER A 593 -7.38 -17.62 -15.78
N ALA A 594 -7.98 -16.52 -15.34
CA ALA A 594 -8.12 -16.20 -13.92
C ALA A 594 -9.56 -15.84 -13.59
N ALA A 595 -10.04 -16.26 -12.41
CA ALA A 595 -11.34 -15.87 -11.87
C ALA A 595 -11.19 -15.47 -10.41
N ILE A 596 -11.74 -14.33 -10.03
CA ILE A 596 -11.63 -13.78 -8.68
C ILE A 596 -12.99 -13.40 -8.10
N SER A 597 -13.07 -13.47 -6.78
CA SER A 597 -14.11 -12.88 -5.96
C SER A 597 -13.47 -12.32 -4.70
N ARG A 598 -13.68 -11.03 -4.44
CA ARG A 598 -13.14 -10.31 -3.29
C ARG A 598 -14.26 -9.56 -2.59
N SER A 599 -14.23 -9.53 -1.27
CA SER A 599 -15.04 -8.62 -0.45
C SER A 599 -14.20 -7.97 0.64
N VAL A 600 -14.50 -6.69 0.90
CA VAL A 600 -13.90 -5.88 1.96
C VAL A 600 -15.03 -5.29 2.80
N ASP A 601 -14.94 -5.41 4.11
CA ASP A 601 -15.87 -4.79 5.05
C ASP A 601 -15.07 -4.10 6.14
N ARG A 602 -15.11 -2.77 6.20
CA ARG A 602 -14.35 -1.96 7.17
C ARG A 602 -15.29 -1.02 7.88
N PHE A 603 -15.22 -0.95 9.20
CA PHE A 603 -16.06 -0.03 9.94
C PHE A 603 -15.45 0.36 11.28
N LYS A 604 -15.72 1.60 11.66
CA LYS A 604 -15.25 2.20 12.90
C LYS A 604 -16.37 3.00 13.55
N TYR A 605 -16.56 2.79 14.85
CA TYR A 605 -17.61 3.47 15.62
C TYR A 605 -17.26 3.54 17.11
N ILE A 606 -17.92 4.45 17.81
CA ILE A 606 -17.84 4.63 19.26
C ILE A 606 -19.11 4.05 19.87
N LYS A 607 -18.96 3.10 20.78
CA LYS A 607 -20.08 2.50 21.52
C LYS A 607 -20.13 3.04 22.94
N ASP A 608 -21.17 3.81 23.27
CA ASP A 608 -21.51 4.16 24.65
C ASP A 608 -22.31 3.03 25.31
N TYR A 609 -21.73 2.36 26.31
CA TYR A 609 -22.39 1.26 27.01
C TYR A 609 -23.34 1.73 28.12
N THR A 610 -23.31 3.02 28.44
CA THR A 610 -24.19 3.61 29.47
C THR A 610 -25.51 4.12 28.89
N SER A 611 -25.69 4.06 27.57
CA SER A 611 -26.90 4.53 26.88
C SER A 611 -28.16 3.73 27.23
N GLY A 612 -27.99 2.46 27.61
CA GLY A 612 -29.08 1.51 27.74
C GLY A 612 -29.71 1.08 26.41
N GLN A 613 -29.19 1.54 25.26
CA GLN A 613 -29.66 1.15 23.93
C GLN A 613 -29.01 -0.17 23.49
N GLU A 614 -29.81 -1.06 22.90
CA GLU A 614 -29.27 -2.22 22.19
C GLU A 614 -28.57 -1.77 20.91
N PHE A 615 -27.28 -2.10 20.82
CA PHE A 615 -26.46 -1.74 19.67
C PHE A 615 -25.43 -2.84 19.40
N GLU A 616 -25.77 -3.70 18.45
CA GLU A 616 -24.94 -4.81 17.98
C GLU A 616 -24.54 -4.58 16.53
N VAL A 617 -23.24 -4.70 16.27
CA VAL A 617 -22.65 -4.45 14.95
C VAL A 617 -21.79 -5.65 14.58
N LYS A 618 -22.24 -6.40 13.59
CA LYS A 618 -21.51 -7.53 13.01
C LYS A 618 -20.75 -7.10 11.76
N ASN A 619 -21.32 -6.18 10.98
CA ASN A 619 -20.77 -5.74 9.70
C ASN A 619 -21.13 -4.28 9.43
N SER A 620 -20.49 -3.65 8.43
CA SER A 620 -20.75 -2.25 8.06
C SER A 620 -22.21 -1.95 7.71
N GLN A 621 -22.97 -2.92 7.20
CA GLN A 621 -24.38 -2.73 6.88
C GLN A 621 -25.21 -2.42 8.13
N ASP A 622 -24.89 -3.03 9.27
CA ASP A 622 -25.63 -2.84 10.50
C ASP A 622 -25.51 -1.37 10.99
N LEU A 623 -24.36 -0.72 10.73
CA LEU A 623 -24.17 0.70 11.01
C LEU A 623 -25.01 1.59 10.09
N VAL A 624 -25.05 1.26 8.80
CA VAL A 624 -25.88 1.98 7.81
C VAL A 624 -27.36 1.83 8.16
N ASP A 625 -27.80 0.62 8.50
CA ASP A 625 -29.20 0.36 8.88
C ASP A 625 -29.58 1.08 10.17
N TYR A 626 -28.65 1.16 11.14
CA TYR A 626 -28.84 1.96 12.34
C TYR A 626 -28.97 3.46 12.01
N ALA A 627 -28.05 4.03 11.22
CA ALA A 627 -28.07 5.44 10.84
C ALA A 627 -29.32 5.86 10.05
N ASN A 628 -29.93 4.92 9.32
CA ASN A 628 -31.19 5.17 8.61
C ASN A 628 -32.41 5.29 9.54
N THR A 629 -32.31 4.82 10.78
CA THR A 629 -33.43 4.74 11.73
C THR A 629 -33.19 5.49 13.03
N HIS A 630 -31.96 5.88 13.32
CA HIS A 630 -31.51 6.54 14.54
C HIS A 630 -30.49 7.63 14.21
N ASP A 631 -30.41 8.65 15.05
CA ASP A 631 -29.24 9.51 15.08
C ASP A 631 -28.02 8.70 15.53
N SER A 632 -26.82 9.06 15.06
CA SER A 632 -25.55 8.46 15.49
C SER A 632 -25.17 8.83 16.95
N ILE A 633 -26.14 9.19 17.78
CA ILE A 633 -25.96 9.54 19.19
C ILE A 633 -26.92 8.62 19.97
N PRO A 634 -26.41 7.87 20.96
CA PRO A 634 -25.10 7.99 21.59
C PRO A 634 -23.99 7.14 20.93
N HIS A 635 -24.29 6.37 19.88
CA HIS A 635 -23.35 5.51 19.17
C HIS A 635 -22.79 6.21 17.93
N ILE A 636 -21.63 6.87 18.03
CA ILE A 636 -21.07 7.64 16.91
C ILE A 636 -20.48 6.70 15.87
N ILE A 637 -21.02 6.78 14.65
CA ILE A 637 -20.47 6.11 13.48
C ILE A 637 -19.35 6.99 12.92
N VAL A 638 -18.13 6.46 12.84
CA VAL A 638 -17.00 7.19 12.25
C VAL A 638 -16.97 6.90 10.76
N ASN A 639 -16.88 5.62 10.39
CA ASN A 639 -16.95 5.17 9.01
C ASN A 639 -17.49 3.73 8.90
N ALA A 640 -18.03 3.42 7.73
CA ALA A 640 -18.44 2.09 7.30
C ALA A 640 -18.24 2.00 5.78
N LEU A 641 -17.52 0.98 5.34
CA LEU A 641 -17.20 0.71 3.94
C LEU A 641 -17.45 -0.76 3.65
N LYS A 642 -18.27 -1.02 2.65
CA LYS A 642 -18.51 -2.36 2.12
C LYS A 642 -18.17 -2.38 0.64
N GLY A 643 -17.25 -3.23 0.23
CA GLY A 643 -16.80 -3.35 -1.15
C GLY A 643 -16.82 -4.80 -1.62
N SER A 644 -17.10 -5.01 -2.91
CA SER A 644 -16.91 -6.29 -3.57
C SER A 644 -16.40 -6.13 -4.99
N GLN A 645 -15.58 -7.08 -5.43
CA GLN A 645 -15.06 -7.15 -6.80
C GLN A 645 -15.07 -8.61 -7.24
N THR A 646 -15.76 -8.92 -8.33
CA THR A 646 -15.79 -10.26 -8.93
C THR A 646 -15.45 -10.16 -10.40
N GLY A 647 -14.78 -11.16 -10.96
CA GLY A 647 -14.42 -11.09 -12.37
C GLY A 647 -13.75 -12.33 -12.90
N SER A 648 -13.63 -12.39 -14.21
CA SER A 648 -12.90 -13.43 -14.92
C SER A 648 -12.11 -12.84 -16.07
N SER A 649 -11.01 -13.48 -16.45
CA SER A 649 -10.17 -13.05 -17.55
C SER A 649 -9.51 -14.22 -18.25
N LYS A 650 -9.09 -13.96 -19.49
CA LYS A 650 -8.15 -14.80 -20.23
C LYS A 650 -6.99 -13.92 -20.68
N TYR A 651 -5.78 -14.31 -20.32
CA TYR A 651 -4.59 -13.50 -20.52
C TYR A 651 -3.46 -14.33 -21.12
N THR A 652 -2.67 -13.70 -21.98
CA THR A 652 -1.54 -14.32 -22.68
C THR A 652 -0.28 -13.51 -22.40
N LEU A 653 0.74 -14.21 -21.89
CA LEU A 653 2.09 -13.70 -21.73
C LEU A 653 2.86 -13.97 -23.01
N ALA A 654 3.49 -12.96 -23.59
CA ALA A 654 4.20 -13.08 -24.86
C ALA A 654 5.43 -12.14 -24.91
N PRO A 655 6.53 -12.53 -25.60
CA PRO A 655 7.72 -11.67 -25.73
C PRO A 655 7.43 -10.34 -26.42
N SER A 656 6.48 -10.35 -27.37
CA SER A 656 6.01 -9.18 -28.13
C SER A 656 5.13 -8.22 -27.30
N GLY A 657 4.67 -8.62 -26.12
CA GLY A 657 3.77 -7.85 -25.28
C GLY A 657 2.60 -8.70 -24.80
N ASN A 658 2.23 -8.53 -23.53
CA ASN A 658 1.14 -9.28 -22.92
C ASN A 658 -0.21 -8.74 -23.40
N TYR A 659 -1.19 -9.62 -23.58
CA TYR A 659 -2.52 -9.24 -24.06
C TYR A 659 -3.60 -10.17 -23.52
N GLY A 660 -4.84 -9.70 -23.51
CA GLY A 660 -5.98 -10.48 -23.06
C GLY A 660 -7.15 -9.59 -22.71
N SER A 661 -8.22 -10.20 -22.22
CA SER A 661 -9.41 -9.46 -21.82
C SER A 661 -10.05 -10.03 -20.56
N GLY A 662 -10.71 -9.16 -19.80
CA GLY A 662 -11.51 -9.54 -18.64
C GLY A 662 -12.86 -8.84 -18.55
N ASP A 663 -13.76 -9.50 -17.83
CA ASP A 663 -15.06 -8.99 -17.42
C ASP A 663 -15.09 -8.95 -15.89
N SER A 664 -15.68 -7.90 -15.32
CA SER A 664 -15.76 -7.73 -13.87
C SER A 664 -16.96 -6.91 -13.41
N VAL A 665 -17.37 -7.14 -12.17
CA VAL A 665 -18.40 -6.38 -11.47
C VAL A 665 -17.79 -5.88 -10.17
N HIS A 666 -18.01 -4.61 -9.89
CA HIS A 666 -17.50 -3.94 -8.71
C HIS A 666 -18.64 -3.20 -8.03
N HIS A 667 -18.71 -3.32 -6.72
CA HIS A 667 -19.68 -2.61 -5.88
C HIS A 667 -18.95 -2.01 -4.70
N VAL A 668 -19.35 -0.79 -4.33
CA VAL A 668 -18.97 -0.20 -3.04
C VAL A 668 -20.12 0.58 -2.44
N ARG A 669 -20.18 0.56 -1.11
CA ARG A 669 -20.96 1.46 -0.28
C ARG A 669 -20.02 2.08 0.75
N VAL A 670 -19.94 3.40 0.77
CA VAL A 670 -19.19 4.19 1.75
C VAL A 670 -20.17 5.03 2.53
N PHE A 671 -20.05 4.97 3.84
CA PHE A 671 -20.83 5.73 4.79
C PHE A 671 -19.87 6.28 5.86
N LYS A 672 -19.54 7.57 5.76
CA LYS A 672 -18.72 8.29 6.74
C LYS A 672 -19.57 9.41 7.32
N ASP A 673 -19.74 9.43 8.63
CA ASP A 673 -20.50 10.50 9.32
C ASP A 673 -19.58 11.52 9.99
N TYR A 674 -18.35 11.15 10.30
CA TYR A 674 -17.42 11.96 11.06
C TYR A 674 -15.98 11.92 10.50
N PRO A 675 -15.19 13.02 10.55
CA PRO A 675 -15.60 14.40 10.89
C PRO A 675 -16.41 15.07 9.78
N PHE A 676 -16.31 14.55 8.56
CA PHE A 676 -17.00 15.06 7.39
C PHE A 676 -17.90 13.97 6.83
N LYS A 677 -19.15 14.35 6.59
CA LYS A 677 -20.14 13.45 6.00
C LYS A 677 -19.76 13.12 4.56
N GLU A 678 -19.78 11.83 4.24
CA GLU A 678 -19.53 11.31 2.90
C GLU A 678 -20.25 9.97 2.74
N HIS A 679 -21.37 10.01 2.02
CA HIS A 679 -22.21 8.85 1.76
C HIS A 679 -22.33 8.65 0.26
N TYR A 680 -21.92 7.49 -0.22
CA TYR A 680 -22.15 7.12 -1.61
C TYR A 680 -22.13 5.60 -1.82
N ASN A 681 -22.81 5.16 -2.86
CA ASN A 681 -22.64 3.83 -3.42
C ASN A 681 -22.27 3.94 -4.89
N ARG A 682 -21.41 3.03 -5.36
CA ARG A 682 -21.02 2.95 -6.76
C ARG A 682 -21.06 1.50 -7.23
N ASP A 683 -21.65 1.32 -8.41
CA ASP A 683 -21.78 0.04 -9.10
C ASP A 683 -21.13 0.16 -10.48
N VAL A 684 -20.17 -0.72 -10.77
CA VAL A 684 -19.45 -0.71 -12.05
C VAL A 684 -19.47 -2.11 -12.66
N VAL A 685 -19.82 -2.20 -13.94
CA VAL A 685 -19.67 -3.42 -14.75
C VAL A 685 -18.72 -3.13 -15.89
N VAL A 686 -17.72 -3.99 -16.01
CA VAL A 686 -16.72 -3.98 -17.06
C VAL A 686 -16.94 -5.21 -17.92
N SER A 687 -16.98 -5.02 -19.24
CA SER A 687 -16.89 -6.12 -20.19
C SER A 687 -15.79 -5.89 -21.20
N LYS A 688 -14.96 -6.91 -21.43
CA LYS A 688 -13.78 -6.87 -22.31
C LYS A 688 -12.93 -5.63 -22.06
N ASN A 689 -12.61 -5.38 -20.79
CA ASN A 689 -11.85 -4.22 -20.32
C ASN A 689 -12.42 -2.83 -20.69
N SER A 690 -13.73 -2.76 -20.95
CA SER A 690 -14.44 -1.50 -21.18
C SER A 690 -15.58 -1.37 -20.17
N VAL A 691 -15.76 -0.18 -19.59
CA VAL A 691 -16.92 0.09 -18.72
C VAL A 691 -18.18 0.05 -19.57
N VAL A 692 -19.13 -0.82 -19.20
CA VAL A 692 -20.46 -0.90 -19.83
C VAL A 692 -21.56 -0.38 -18.90
N PHE A 693 -21.27 -0.24 -17.61
CA PHE A 693 -22.15 0.34 -16.61
C PHE A 693 -21.31 1.00 -15.50
N ASP A 694 -21.65 2.22 -15.12
CA ASP A 694 -21.06 2.92 -13.96
C ASP A 694 -22.13 3.86 -13.39
N VAL A 695 -22.61 3.55 -12.18
CA VAL A 695 -23.63 4.33 -11.49
C VAL A 695 -23.13 4.67 -10.11
N ILE A 696 -23.01 5.97 -9.85
CA ILE A 696 -22.75 6.52 -8.53
C ILE A 696 -24.05 7.12 -8.02
N LYS A 697 -24.48 6.75 -6.82
CA LYS A 697 -25.54 7.47 -6.10
C LYS A 697 -24.93 8.03 -4.82
N ARG A 698 -25.26 9.27 -4.54
CA ARG A 698 -24.88 9.98 -3.32
C ARG A 698 -26.17 10.26 -2.57
N ASP A 699 -26.14 10.12 -1.26
CA ASP A 699 -27.25 10.60 -0.45
C ASP A 699 -27.18 12.14 -0.51
N LEU A 700 -28.19 12.75 -1.14
CA LEU A 700 -28.34 14.21 -1.30
C LEU A 700 -28.87 14.85 -0.02
#